data_AF-A0A4U1IMH8-F1
#
_entry.id   AF-A0A4U1IMH8-F1
#
_cell.length_a   1.000
_cell.length_b   1.000
_cell.length_c   1.000
_cell.angle_alpha   90.00
_cell.angle_beta   90.00
_cell.angle_gamma   90.00
#
_symmetry.space_group_name_H-M   'P 1'
#
loop_
_entity.id
_entity.type
_entity.pdbx_description
1 polymer ?
#
loop_
_entity_poly.entity_id
_entity_poly.type
_entity_poly.pdbx_seq_one_letter_code
_entity_poly.pdbx_strand_id
1 'polypeptide(L)'
;MSPRAGTTDTSLLLAEGCNLACPVCDCRGKPPDEGAQQRELRRGGGVLELRGEASRLKDLRAIVQNARDAGWGAVYARTNGVAYAAEGRADELRAAGLSGVVFFLASDRAAVHDAIARVRGAFSAGLAGLGAIAATGLDLVFEIPVLDPSIQDLRGLITLLAGVAPSARRVRLYAPSALRPVDGRAPRELAPPRWDRTRDRLLAAIGFAREKGLEITLTERDGIPLCAVAAKTPDGGIDVPERLLADRGGRPMPRHATSSLAPACDACGASRACPGTTTLYLSTHGAAGLSPLPRAPQQRPRERWDETRKSAARAAFFTVLRPTVHCNQDCWFCSANETSHNVEEDPGRMMRRIARLGRTGVEQISFSGGEPTLSRHLVDYVSVAKRTGVRSIELVTNAVLLDKPEKVDALVRAGLTNVFVSLHAHDEALARLQTRKMGDHARTVRALHLFARHEALRLDVNHVVSAQNYRHLVRFVEWMHAAFGARIGISFAYVTPQYKALERLADHVPRFSDVMPYLKRAIARANELGVEVVVGSRQGVPPCQLEEMMPWSDVLVSLSGALTEDLPQKQKGPACADCRFDLVCTGVWKPYAAVFGTGELRAIPGEKITPERCLTEPRIARFRPGIDRLDELRFGDGRIPRSDDIPLPEAPRERIHLPVAQTSPAPRAVRVAIVGTGRRGLAFAAALEQAGGFVLAGITSPHAPDKDLPEIAADVPRARTLAEICERTPIDAVIVATSTRQHADITRDALSRGLPCLVEKPLGANLAEAEALAAEANERITVAQQLRTAGGLEEILTVLADQKGPDRPLEIEVVHRATATSPASLHAWSRTALYELLIHLGDVAHAVAGEDLRIRKATAKGGGRPERVTLRARGAGPSQPDVTIELLLAEAADALEVRARLADGRRLSWIRSEGRDLVEVSDAGGKRTRTPPRGGDLARLLVAFRESVVRGDRPKVSAEDGVRAMRLAAEAITALEAAGAPFDRAAEPKRVASVPLRDRVG
;
A
#
# COMPACT_ATOMS: atom_id res chain seq x y z
N MET A 1 -9.21 -31.47 -12.66
CA MET A 1 -8.04 -31.55 -11.77
C MET A 1 -7.27 -30.25 -11.98
N SER A 2 -7.28 -29.32 -11.02
CA SER A 2 -6.28 -28.25 -11.03
C SER A 2 -4.98 -28.89 -10.52
N PRO A 3 -3.83 -28.59 -11.10
CA PRO A 3 -2.56 -29.10 -10.59
C PRO A 3 -2.40 -28.82 -9.11
N ARG A 4 -1.68 -29.73 -8.47
CA ARG A 4 -1.06 -29.54 -7.16
C ARG A 4 -0.37 -28.17 -7.14
N ALA A 5 -0.79 -27.30 -6.23
CA ALA A 5 -0.22 -25.97 -6.10
C ALA A 5 1.30 -26.07 -5.88
N GLY A 6 2.08 -25.74 -6.92
CA GLY A 6 3.52 -25.50 -6.81
C GLY A 6 4.45 -26.56 -7.40
N THR A 7 3.99 -27.74 -7.81
CA THR A 7 4.86 -28.72 -8.48
C THR A 7 4.44 -28.88 -9.94
N THR A 8 5.32 -28.49 -10.86
CA THR A 8 5.23 -28.82 -12.28
C THR A 8 4.95 -30.32 -12.44
N ASP A 9 3.77 -30.70 -12.96
CA ASP A 9 3.43 -32.11 -13.17
C ASP A 9 4.29 -32.68 -14.31
N THR A 10 4.47 -31.90 -15.38
CA THR A 10 5.36 -32.20 -16.51
C THR A 10 6.14 -30.97 -16.92
N SER A 11 7.45 -31.12 -17.08
CA SER A 11 8.36 -30.09 -17.59
C SER A 11 8.93 -30.59 -18.91
N LEU A 12 8.58 -29.93 -20.02
CA LEU A 12 8.89 -30.37 -21.38
C LEU A 12 9.88 -29.41 -22.04
N LEU A 13 11.04 -29.92 -22.44
CA LEU A 13 12.03 -29.18 -23.21
C LEU A 13 11.65 -29.22 -24.69
N LEU A 14 11.24 -28.08 -25.24
CA LEU A 14 10.75 -27.99 -26.63
C LEU A 14 11.89 -27.78 -27.64
N ALA A 15 12.92 -27.04 -27.26
CA ALA A 15 14.04 -26.70 -28.14
C ALA A 15 15.37 -26.68 -27.39
N GLU A 16 16.46 -26.89 -28.13
CA GLU A 16 17.81 -26.70 -27.61
C GLU A 16 18.16 -25.22 -27.52
N GLY A 17 18.62 -24.81 -26.34
CA GLY A 17 19.26 -23.51 -26.18
C GLY A 17 18.32 -22.35 -25.99
N CYS A 18 18.89 -21.15 -26.04
CA CYS A 18 18.30 -19.88 -25.65
C CYS A 18 19.10 -18.78 -26.34
N ASN A 19 18.58 -17.55 -26.41
CA ASN A 19 19.38 -16.35 -26.74
C ASN A 19 20.47 -16.02 -25.71
N LEU A 20 20.57 -16.78 -24.61
CA LEU A 20 21.61 -16.64 -23.59
C LEU A 20 22.56 -17.83 -23.61
N ALA A 21 23.74 -17.63 -23.03
CA ALA A 21 24.75 -18.65 -22.84
C ALA A 21 25.14 -18.95 -21.39
N CYS A 22 24.14 -18.91 -20.51
CA CYS A 22 24.25 -19.24 -19.10
C CYS A 22 24.89 -20.62 -18.85
N PRO A 23 26.07 -20.69 -18.19
CA PRO A 23 26.70 -21.96 -17.81
C PRO A 23 25.89 -22.78 -16.81
N VAL A 24 25.01 -22.12 -16.05
CA VAL A 24 24.16 -22.67 -14.99
C VAL A 24 22.77 -23.14 -15.48
N CYS A 25 22.49 -23.03 -16.78
CA CYS A 25 21.18 -23.34 -17.36
C CYS A 25 21.09 -24.81 -17.82
N ASP A 26 19.99 -25.46 -17.46
CA ASP A 26 19.67 -26.85 -17.78
C ASP A 26 18.80 -27.00 -19.05
N CYS A 27 18.37 -25.90 -19.68
CA CYS A 27 17.58 -25.90 -20.94
C CYS A 27 18.42 -26.15 -22.21
N ARG A 28 19.70 -26.49 -22.09
CA ARG A 28 20.59 -26.76 -23.21
C ARG A 28 20.84 -28.27 -23.43
N GLY A 29 20.04 -29.13 -22.77
CA GLY A 29 20.05 -30.57 -23.02
C GLY A 29 19.38 -30.90 -24.36
N LYS A 30 19.50 -32.16 -24.82
CA LYS A 30 18.80 -32.60 -26.03
C LYS A 30 17.30 -32.76 -25.75
N PRO A 31 16.40 -32.07 -26.49
CA PRO A 31 14.97 -32.23 -26.33
C PRO A 31 14.55 -33.65 -26.74
N PRO A 32 13.42 -34.15 -26.22
CA PRO A 32 12.80 -35.37 -26.73
C PRO A 32 12.52 -35.25 -28.23
N ASP A 33 12.43 -36.39 -28.93
CA ASP A 33 11.96 -36.40 -30.32
C ASP A 33 10.55 -35.81 -30.43
N GLU A 34 10.20 -35.30 -31.61
CA GLU A 34 8.92 -34.62 -31.85
C GLU A 34 7.71 -35.50 -31.49
N GLY A 35 7.79 -36.80 -31.75
CA GLY A 35 6.75 -37.75 -31.37
C GLY A 35 6.57 -37.85 -29.84
N ALA A 36 7.67 -37.87 -29.09
CA ALA A 36 7.65 -37.85 -27.62
C ALA A 36 7.11 -36.52 -27.08
N GLN A 37 7.47 -35.39 -27.69
CA GLN A 37 6.93 -34.09 -27.30
C GLN A 37 5.41 -34.02 -27.51
N GLN A 38 4.93 -34.46 -28.67
CA GLN A 38 3.49 -34.49 -28.97
C GLN A 38 2.72 -35.42 -28.03
N ARG A 39 3.29 -36.58 -27.67
CA ARG A 39 2.69 -37.48 -26.67
C ARG A 39 2.55 -36.82 -25.30
N GLU A 40 3.58 -36.12 -24.82
CA GLU A 40 3.52 -35.43 -23.53
C GLU A 40 2.58 -34.22 -23.56
N LEU A 41 2.53 -33.45 -24.66
CA LEU A 41 1.59 -32.35 -24.83
C LEU A 41 0.12 -32.83 -24.80
N ARG A 42 -0.18 -33.97 -25.43
CA ARG A 42 -1.53 -34.56 -25.50
C ARG A 42 -1.98 -35.30 -24.24
N ARG A 43 -1.06 -35.56 -23.31
CA ARG A 43 -1.33 -36.34 -22.10
C ARG A 43 -2.36 -35.66 -21.18
N GLY A 44 -2.40 -34.33 -21.20
CA GLY A 44 -3.16 -33.53 -20.23
C GLY A 44 -2.60 -33.67 -18.81
N GLY A 45 -3.02 -32.78 -17.92
CA GLY A 45 -2.51 -32.77 -16.55
C GLY A 45 -2.79 -31.47 -15.84
N GLY A 46 -2.13 -31.26 -14.71
CA GLY A 46 -2.30 -30.03 -13.95
C GLY A 46 -1.44 -28.89 -14.49
N VAL A 47 -0.13 -28.85 -14.17
CA VAL A 47 0.80 -27.79 -14.60
C VAL A 47 1.75 -28.38 -15.63
N LEU A 48 1.78 -27.77 -16.82
CA LEU A 48 2.80 -27.98 -17.83
C LEU A 48 3.78 -26.81 -17.84
N GLU A 49 5.08 -27.08 -17.73
CA GLU A 49 6.14 -26.08 -17.93
C GLU A 49 6.85 -26.35 -19.26
N LEU A 50 6.87 -25.35 -20.14
CA LEU A 50 7.55 -25.37 -21.43
C LEU A 50 8.94 -24.73 -21.28
N ARG A 51 9.99 -25.48 -21.62
CA ARG A 51 11.40 -25.10 -21.48
C ARG A 51 12.11 -24.95 -22.83
N GLY A 52 13.33 -24.39 -22.83
CA GLY A 52 14.14 -24.20 -24.04
C GLY A 52 13.93 -22.83 -24.69
N GLU A 53 13.80 -21.79 -23.87
CA GLU A 53 13.32 -20.46 -24.27
C GLU A 53 12.13 -20.55 -25.24
N ALA A 54 11.09 -21.26 -24.78
CA ALA A 54 9.90 -21.57 -25.57
C ALA A 54 9.28 -20.31 -26.18
N SER A 55 9.43 -19.16 -25.51
CA SER A 55 8.93 -17.87 -25.95
C SER A 55 9.49 -17.40 -27.29
N ARG A 56 10.56 -17.99 -27.83
CA ARG A 56 11.10 -17.66 -29.16
C ARG A 56 10.60 -18.58 -30.28
N LEU A 57 9.88 -19.65 -29.94
CA LEU A 57 9.31 -20.54 -30.95
C LEU A 57 8.20 -19.83 -31.72
N LYS A 58 8.27 -19.90 -33.06
CA LYS A 58 7.23 -19.34 -33.93
C LYS A 58 5.88 -19.99 -33.67
N ASP A 59 5.88 -21.29 -33.39
CA ASP A 59 4.67 -22.08 -33.18
C ASP A 59 4.25 -22.16 -31.70
N LEU A 60 4.86 -21.37 -30.79
CA LEU A 60 4.53 -21.44 -29.36
C LEU A 60 3.03 -21.22 -29.11
N ARG A 61 2.42 -20.29 -29.82
CA ARG A 61 0.97 -20.04 -29.75
C ARG A 61 0.17 -21.31 -29.98
N ALA A 62 0.49 -22.06 -31.04
CA ALA A 62 -0.18 -23.32 -31.37
C ALA A 62 0.12 -24.40 -30.32
N ILE A 63 1.36 -24.47 -29.80
CA ILE A 63 1.74 -25.42 -28.75
C ILE A 63 0.96 -25.17 -27.46
N VAL A 64 0.83 -23.90 -27.04
CA VAL A 64 0.06 -23.51 -25.85
C VAL A 64 -1.41 -23.85 -26.05
N GLN A 65 -1.99 -23.50 -27.21
CA GLN A 65 -3.38 -23.82 -27.52
C GLN A 65 -3.63 -25.34 -27.50
N ASN A 66 -2.78 -26.13 -28.17
CA ASN A 66 -2.88 -27.58 -28.20
C ASN A 66 -2.77 -28.21 -26.80
N ALA A 67 -1.89 -27.69 -25.94
CA ALA A 67 -1.79 -28.14 -24.55
C ALA A 67 -3.08 -27.81 -23.75
N ARG A 68 -3.65 -26.63 -23.95
CA ARG A 68 -4.92 -26.25 -23.32
C ARG A 68 -6.07 -27.13 -23.79
N ASP A 69 -6.16 -27.39 -25.09
CA ASP A 69 -7.18 -28.25 -25.70
C ASP A 69 -7.04 -29.71 -25.24
N ALA A 70 -5.81 -30.17 -24.99
CA ALA A 70 -5.52 -31.49 -24.41
C ALA A 70 -5.85 -31.60 -22.90
N GLY A 71 -6.33 -30.53 -22.26
CA GLY A 71 -6.81 -30.55 -20.88
C GLY A 71 -5.76 -30.21 -19.81
N TRP A 72 -4.68 -29.50 -20.17
CA TRP A 72 -3.74 -28.97 -19.18
C TRP A 72 -4.35 -27.80 -18.37
N GLY A 73 -4.41 -27.96 -17.04
CA GLY A 73 -5.02 -27.00 -16.11
C GLY A 73 -4.32 -25.63 -16.07
N ALA A 74 -3.00 -25.62 -16.22
CA ALA A 74 -2.18 -24.41 -16.39
C ALA A 74 -0.93 -24.70 -17.25
N VAL A 75 -0.53 -23.73 -18.06
CA VAL A 75 0.64 -23.82 -18.95
C VAL A 75 1.57 -22.65 -18.67
N TYR A 76 2.83 -22.95 -18.36
CA TYR A 76 3.88 -21.97 -18.08
C TYR A 76 4.98 -22.02 -19.13
N ALA A 77 5.54 -20.87 -19.48
CA ALA A 77 6.72 -20.78 -20.33
C ALA A 77 7.91 -20.27 -19.51
N ARG A 78 9.01 -21.02 -19.51
CA ARG A 78 10.26 -20.57 -18.90
C ARG A 78 11.01 -19.65 -19.86
N THR A 79 11.43 -18.48 -19.36
CA THR A 79 11.98 -17.40 -20.19
C THR A 79 12.96 -16.50 -19.45
N ASN A 80 13.82 -15.81 -20.18
CA ASN A 80 14.58 -14.65 -19.71
C ASN A 80 13.91 -13.30 -20.03
N GLY A 81 12.72 -13.30 -20.63
CA GLY A 81 11.93 -12.10 -20.94
C GLY A 81 12.29 -11.39 -22.24
N VAL A 82 13.47 -11.59 -22.82
CA VAL A 82 13.92 -10.82 -24.00
C VAL A 82 12.94 -10.94 -25.18
N ALA A 83 12.33 -12.10 -25.40
CA ALA A 83 11.37 -12.27 -26.49
C ALA A 83 10.05 -11.50 -26.27
N TYR A 84 9.70 -11.20 -25.02
CA TYR A 84 8.49 -10.47 -24.63
C TYR A 84 8.66 -8.95 -24.67
N ALA A 85 9.87 -8.45 -24.93
CA ALA A 85 10.10 -7.03 -25.13
C ALA A 85 9.48 -6.51 -26.45
N ALA A 86 9.14 -7.39 -27.39
CA ALA A 86 8.40 -7.04 -28.59
C ALA A 86 6.91 -6.82 -28.28
N GLU A 87 6.35 -5.71 -28.77
CA GLU A 87 4.98 -5.29 -28.50
C GLU A 87 3.94 -6.37 -28.86
N GLY A 88 3.03 -6.67 -27.93
CA GLY A 88 1.90 -7.59 -28.13
C GLY A 88 2.18 -9.10 -27.96
N ARG A 89 3.44 -9.55 -27.86
CA ARG A 89 3.75 -11.00 -27.75
C ARG A 89 3.21 -11.63 -26.46
N ALA A 90 3.31 -10.91 -25.34
CA ALA A 90 2.82 -11.39 -24.04
C ALA A 90 1.29 -11.56 -24.06
N ASP A 91 0.58 -10.60 -24.65
CA ASP A 91 -0.88 -10.62 -24.80
C ASP A 91 -1.35 -11.72 -25.77
N GLU A 92 -0.62 -11.94 -26.86
CA GLU A 92 -0.88 -13.02 -27.82
C GLU A 92 -0.84 -14.39 -27.15
N LEU A 93 0.21 -14.66 -26.37
CA LEU A 93 0.38 -15.94 -25.69
C LEU A 93 -0.61 -16.12 -24.54
N ARG A 94 -0.95 -15.04 -23.82
CA ARG A 94 -2.04 -15.03 -22.84
C ARG A 94 -3.37 -15.40 -23.49
N ALA A 95 -3.68 -14.81 -24.65
CA ALA A 95 -4.91 -15.11 -25.40
C ALA A 95 -4.97 -16.56 -25.88
N ALA A 96 -3.82 -17.17 -26.20
CA ALA A 96 -3.70 -18.59 -26.53
C ALA A 96 -3.84 -19.53 -25.31
N GLY A 97 -3.96 -18.99 -24.10
CA GLY A 97 -4.17 -19.74 -22.86
C GLY A 97 -2.91 -19.99 -22.03
N LEU A 98 -1.82 -19.25 -22.27
CA LEU A 98 -0.67 -19.25 -21.37
C LEU A 98 -1.11 -18.75 -19.99
N SER A 99 -0.78 -19.49 -18.95
CA SER A 99 -1.20 -19.19 -17.58
C SER A 99 -0.19 -18.34 -16.83
N GLY A 100 1.09 -18.47 -17.17
CA GLY A 100 2.16 -17.71 -16.53
C GLY A 100 3.53 -17.94 -17.16
N VAL A 101 4.55 -17.31 -16.57
CA VAL A 101 5.95 -17.51 -16.95
C VAL A 101 6.83 -17.83 -15.75
N VAL A 102 7.88 -18.60 -16.02
CA VAL A 102 8.99 -18.80 -15.08
C VAL A 102 10.15 -17.92 -15.56
N PHE A 103 10.38 -16.80 -14.89
CA PHE A 103 11.31 -15.76 -15.30
C PHE A 103 12.68 -15.94 -14.65
N PHE A 104 13.72 -16.14 -15.45
CA PHE A 104 15.09 -16.33 -14.96
C PHE A 104 15.82 -14.99 -14.76
N LEU A 105 16.38 -14.76 -13.57
CA LEU A 105 17.31 -13.66 -13.32
C LEU A 105 18.41 -14.08 -12.33
N ALA A 106 19.67 -13.96 -12.74
CA ALA A 106 20.81 -14.44 -11.96
C ALA A 106 21.41 -13.43 -10.96
N SER A 107 21.19 -12.13 -11.12
CA SER A 107 21.77 -11.10 -10.24
C SER A 107 20.99 -9.79 -10.38
N ASP A 108 21.01 -8.97 -9.32
CA ASP A 108 20.46 -7.62 -9.28
C ASP A 108 21.38 -6.59 -9.96
N ARG A 109 22.65 -6.96 -10.17
CA ARG A 109 23.65 -6.14 -10.84
C ARG A 109 23.75 -6.54 -12.31
N ALA A 110 23.49 -5.58 -13.20
CA ALA A 110 23.50 -5.79 -14.66
C ALA A 110 24.79 -6.47 -15.16
N ALA A 111 25.96 -5.96 -14.76
CA ALA A 111 27.25 -6.52 -15.18
C ALA A 111 27.45 -7.98 -14.75
N VAL A 112 26.96 -8.36 -13.58
CA VAL A 112 27.07 -9.74 -13.07
C VAL A 112 26.09 -10.65 -13.80
N HIS A 113 24.84 -10.22 -13.95
CA HIS A 113 23.84 -10.97 -14.70
C HIS A 113 24.30 -11.22 -16.13
N ASP A 114 24.75 -10.18 -16.84
CA ASP A 114 25.23 -10.26 -18.23
C ASP A 114 26.44 -11.17 -18.37
N ALA A 115 27.36 -11.15 -17.39
CA ALA A 115 28.52 -12.04 -17.37
C ALA A 115 28.12 -13.51 -17.20
N ILE A 116 27.16 -13.80 -16.32
CA ILE A 116 26.60 -15.15 -16.14
C ILE A 116 25.82 -15.56 -17.39
N ALA A 117 25.01 -14.67 -17.94
CA ALA A 117 24.20 -14.89 -19.13
C ALA A 117 25.05 -14.98 -20.41
N ARG A 118 26.30 -14.51 -20.35
CA ARG A 118 27.28 -14.42 -21.45
C ARG A 118 26.77 -13.57 -22.62
N VAL A 119 25.90 -12.61 -22.33
CA VAL A 119 25.29 -11.72 -23.31
C VAL A 119 25.19 -10.33 -22.69
N ARG A 120 25.83 -9.35 -23.32
CA ARG A 120 25.80 -7.95 -22.87
C ARG A 120 24.41 -7.36 -23.10
N GLY A 121 23.87 -6.65 -22.11
CA GLY A 121 22.53 -6.06 -22.16
C GLY A 121 21.39 -7.05 -21.89
N ALA A 122 21.69 -8.30 -21.56
CA ALA A 122 20.67 -9.32 -21.26
C ALA A 122 19.82 -8.93 -20.06
N PHE A 123 20.42 -8.32 -19.04
CA PHE A 123 19.73 -7.81 -17.86
C PHE A 123 18.68 -6.77 -18.22
N SER A 124 19.07 -5.69 -18.92
CA SER A 124 18.16 -4.61 -19.28
C SER A 124 17.05 -5.08 -20.22
N ALA A 125 17.39 -5.90 -21.21
CA ALA A 125 16.41 -6.47 -22.14
C ALA A 125 15.44 -7.44 -21.43
N GLY A 126 15.95 -8.24 -20.49
CA GLY A 126 15.13 -9.13 -19.68
C GLY A 126 14.16 -8.39 -18.75
N LEU A 127 14.61 -7.30 -18.09
CA LEU A 127 13.75 -6.47 -17.26
C LEU A 127 12.67 -5.72 -18.06
N ALA A 128 13.00 -5.22 -19.25
CA ALA A 128 12.02 -4.63 -20.15
C ALA A 128 10.93 -5.65 -20.53
N GLY A 129 11.35 -6.88 -20.89
CA GLY A 129 10.44 -7.99 -21.15
C GLY A 129 9.61 -8.40 -19.93
N LEU A 130 10.20 -8.40 -18.73
CA LEU A 130 9.49 -8.66 -17.48
C LEU A 130 8.40 -7.62 -17.22
N GLY A 131 8.69 -6.34 -17.46
CA GLY A 131 7.70 -5.26 -17.37
C GLY A 131 6.51 -5.48 -18.30
N ALA A 132 6.77 -5.86 -19.57
CA ALA A 132 5.73 -6.21 -20.52
C ALA A 132 4.88 -7.39 -20.06
N ILE A 133 5.51 -8.47 -19.56
CA ILE A 133 4.79 -9.64 -19.04
C ILE A 133 3.94 -9.25 -17.82
N ALA A 134 4.48 -8.46 -16.89
CA ALA A 134 3.78 -8.05 -15.67
C ALA A 134 2.51 -7.24 -15.96
N ALA A 135 2.51 -6.44 -17.03
CA ALA A 135 1.35 -5.68 -17.47
C ALA A 135 0.17 -6.55 -17.97
N THR A 136 0.45 -7.77 -18.46
CA THR A 136 -0.59 -8.66 -19.00
C THR A 136 -1.40 -9.39 -17.94
N GLY A 137 -0.94 -9.40 -16.67
CA GLY A 137 -1.54 -10.18 -15.59
C GLY A 137 -1.34 -11.69 -15.72
N LEU A 138 -0.34 -12.14 -16.48
CA LEU A 138 0.17 -13.52 -16.43
C LEU A 138 0.75 -13.82 -15.04
N ASP A 139 0.62 -15.06 -14.57
CA ASP A 139 1.26 -15.46 -13.32
C ASP A 139 2.79 -15.45 -13.46
N LEU A 140 3.48 -14.92 -12.45
CA LEU A 140 4.92 -14.69 -12.48
C LEU A 140 5.61 -15.49 -11.37
N VAL A 141 6.50 -16.39 -11.80
CA VAL A 141 7.40 -17.15 -10.93
C VAL A 141 8.82 -16.71 -11.22
N PHE A 142 9.49 -16.09 -10.26
CA PHE A 142 10.90 -15.75 -10.41
C PHE A 142 11.76 -16.98 -10.16
N GLU A 143 12.70 -17.28 -11.04
CA GLU A 143 13.64 -18.38 -10.90
C GLU A 143 15.05 -17.84 -10.74
N ILE A 144 15.66 -18.14 -9.60
CA ILE A 144 16.93 -17.57 -9.17
C ILE A 144 17.90 -18.72 -8.84
N PRO A 145 19.05 -18.82 -9.53
CA PRO A 145 20.10 -19.74 -9.13
C PRO A 145 20.74 -19.25 -7.83
N VAL A 146 21.00 -20.13 -6.87
CA VAL A 146 21.75 -19.79 -5.66
C VAL A 146 23.24 -19.94 -5.94
N LEU A 147 23.94 -18.81 -5.97
CA LEU A 147 25.37 -18.71 -6.30
C LEU A 147 26.19 -18.19 -5.11
N ASP A 148 27.51 -18.07 -5.29
CA ASP A 148 28.39 -17.52 -4.26
C ASP A 148 27.94 -16.11 -3.82
N PRO A 149 27.91 -15.81 -2.51
CA PRO A 149 27.45 -14.51 -2.02
C PRO A 149 28.32 -13.31 -2.43
N SER A 150 29.55 -13.53 -2.92
CA SER A 150 30.36 -12.47 -3.54
C SER A 150 29.85 -12.10 -4.94
N ILE A 151 29.19 -13.03 -5.63
CA ILE A 151 28.67 -12.89 -6.97
C ILE A 151 27.23 -12.35 -6.93
N GLN A 152 26.39 -12.85 -6.03
CA GLN A 152 24.95 -12.58 -6.06
C GLN A 152 24.42 -12.02 -4.73
N ASP A 153 23.57 -10.98 -4.79
CA ASP A 153 22.75 -10.53 -3.67
C ASP A 153 21.30 -10.99 -3.85
N LEU A 154 20.90 -12.04 -3.12
CA LEU A 154 19.54 -12.58 -3.17
C LEU A 154 18.48 -11.58 -2.68
N ARG A 155 18.81 -10.76 -1.67
CA ARG A 155 17.86 -9.77 -1.12
C ARG A 155 17.68 -8.61 -2.09
N GLY A 156 18.79 -8.11 -2.64
CA GLY A 156 18.77 -7.09 -3.70
C GLY A 156 17.97 -7.56 -4.92
N LEU A 157 18.17 -8.81 -5.32
CA LEU A 157 17.48 -9.41 -6.47
C LEU A 157 15.97 -9.54 -6.24
N ILE A 158 15.55 -10.03 -5.07
CA ILE A 158 14.12 -10.08 -4.69
C ILE A 158 13.52 -8.66 -4.62
N THR A 159 14.28 -7.68 -4.12
CA THR A 159 13.83 -6.28 -4.06
C THR A 159 13.58 -5.70 -5.44
N LEU A 160 14.54 -5.90 -6.36
CA LEU A 160 14.43 -5.48 -7.76
C LEU A 160 13.21 -6.11 -8.44
N LEU A 161 13.08 -7.44 -8.34
CA LEU A 161 12.01 -8.19 -8.99
C LEU A 161 10.63 -7.82 -8.42
N ALA A 162 10.51 -7.62 -7.11
CA ALA A 162 9.28 -7.16 -6.47
C ALA A 162 8.90 -5.73 -6.89
N GLY A 163 9.89 -4.88 -7.18
CA GLY A 163 9.67 -3.53 -7.71
C GLY A 163 9.18 -3.53 -9.15
N VAL A 164 9.79 -4.34 -10.02
CA VAL A 164 9.44 -4.42 -11.45
C VAL A 164 8.12 -5.17 -11.68
N ALA A 165 7.84 -6.21 -10.89
CA ALA A 165 6.63 -7.00 -10.99
C ALA A 165 5.96 -7.22 -9.61
N PRO A 166 5.24 -6.21 -9.08
CA PRO A 166 4.58 -6.27 -7.78
C PRO A 166 3.44 -7.31 -7.68
N SER A 167 2.93 -7.76 -8.83
CA SER A 167 1.90 -8.81 -8.94
C SER A 167 2.46 -10.22 -8.76
N ALA A 168 3.78 -10.40 -8.86
CA ALA A 168 4.40 -11.70 -8.63
C ALA A 168 4.17 -12.16 -7.20
N ARG A 169 4.02 -13.48 -7.05
CA ARG A 169 3.75 -14.11 -5.75
C ARG A 169 4.71 -15.24 -5.44
N ARG A 170 5.56 -15.66 -6.38
CA ARG A 170 6.36 -16.87 -6.24
C ARG A 170 7.81 -16.66 -6.66
N VAL A 171 8.71 -17.21 -5.85
CA VAL A 171 10.14 -17.29 -6.11
C VAL A 171 10.56 -18.76 -6.00
N ARG A 172 11.29 -19.25 -6.99
CA ARG A 172 11.93 -20.55 -7.03
C ARG A 172 13.43 -20.33 -6.91
N LEU A 173 14.01 -20.86 -5.85
CA LEU A 173 15.47 -20.90 -5.68
C LEU A 173 15.96 -22.28 -6.07
N TYR A 174 17.08 -22.37 -6.79
CA TYR A 174 17.67 -23.67 -7.14
C TYR A 174 19.20 -23.64 -7.11
N ALA A 175 19.82 -24.76 -6.79
CA ALA A 175 21.25 -24.99 -6.91
C ALA A 175 21.57 -25.54 -8.31
N PRO A 176 22.55 -24.98 -9.04
CA PRO A 176 22.97 -25.55 -10.32
C PRO A 176 23.37 -27.03 -10.19
N SER A 177 22.86 -27.87 -11.09
CA SER A 177 23.16 -29.31 -11.10
C SER A 177 24.33 -29.69 -12.02
N ALA A 178 24.72 -28.78 -12.91
CA ALA A 178 25.86 -28.93 -13.81
C ALA A 178 26.36 -27.53 -14.24
N LEU A 179 27.64 -27.44 -14.60
CA LEU A 179 28.24 -26.24 -15.20
C LEU A 179 28.73 -26.57 -16.58
N ARG A 180 28.29 -25.81 -17.57
CA ARG A 180 28.80 -25.95 -18.94
C ARG A 180 30.16 -25.28 -19.07
N PRO A 181 31.11 -25.90 -19.80
CA PRO A 181 32.37 -25.25 -20.11
C PRO A 181 32.15 -23.94 -20.86
N VAL A 182 32.90 -22.92 -20.44
CA VAL A 182 33.10 -21.66 -21.13
C VAL A 182 34.56 -21.68 -21.59
N ASP A 183 34.79 -21.54 -22.90
CA ASP A 183 36.14 -21.56 -23.48
C ASP A 183 36.96 -22.81 -23.06
N GLY A 184 36.28 -23.97 -23.01
CA GLY A 184 36.87 -25.26 -22.63
C GLY A 184 37.03 -25.51 -21.13
N ARG A 185 36.62 -24.58 -20.24
CA ARG A 185 36.74 -24.74 -18.78
C ARG A 185 35.41 -24.54 -18.07
N ALA A 186 35.10 -25.38 -17.08
CA ALA A 186 33.92 -25.18 -16.24
C ALA A 186 34.13 -23.98 -15.30
N PRO A 187 33.23 -22.96 -15.28
CA PRO A 187 33.35 -21.78 -14.43
C PRO A 187 33.01 -22.13 -12.99
N ARG A 188 34.00 -22.66 -12.25
CA ARG A 188 33.83 -23.21 -10.88
C ARG A 188 33.27 -22.17 -9.90
N GLU A 189 33.49 -20.90 -10.13
CA GLU A 189 32.93 -19.78 -9.39
C GLU A 189 31.38 -19.72 -9.43
N LEU A 190 30.76 -20.34 -10.44
CA LEU A 190 29.30 -20.47 -10.55
C LEU A 190 28.74 -21.78 -9.96
N ALA A 191 29.59 -22.60 -9.34
CA ALA A 191 29.15 -23.81 -8.66
C ALA A 191 28.25 -23.44 -7.46
N PRO A 192 27.34 -24.33 -7.04
CA PRO A 192 26.59 -24.15 -5.81
C PRO A 192 27.53 -23.78 -4.65
N PRO A 193 27.21 -22.73 -3.87
CA PRO A 193 28.10 -22.28 -2.80
C PRO A 193 28.05 -23.24 -1.63
N ARG A 194 29.06 -23.22 -0.76
CA ARG A 194 28.98 -23.97 0.50
C ARG A 194 27.79 -23.48 1.33
N TRP A 195 26.97 -24.42 1.78
CA TRP A 195 25.70 -24.09 2.45
C TRP A 195 25.91 -23.41 3.80
N ASP A 196 26.96 -23.76 4.55
CA ASP A 196 27.32 -23.11 5.81
C ASP A 196 27.65 -21.61 5.66
N ARG A 197 28.21 -21.20 4.51
CA ARG A 197 28.52 -19.78 4.22
C ARG A 197 27.33 -18.99 3.70
N THR A 198 26.36 -19.67 3.09
CA THR A 198 25.22 -19.03 2.40
C THR A 198 23.94 -19.07 3.22
N ARG A 199 23.86 -19.97 4.21
CA ARG A 199 22.67 -20.20 5.04
C ARG A 199 22.06 -18.93 5.61
N ASP A 200 22.85 -18.07 6.25
CA ASP A 200 22.31 -16.88 6.91
C ASP A 200 21.70 -15.91 5.90
N ARG A 201 22.35 -15.72 4.74
CA ARG A 201 21.84 -14.89 3.65
C ARG A 201 20.61 -15.51 2.99
N LEU A 202 20.59 -16.84 2.85
CA LEU A 202 19.46 -17.59 2.31
C LEU A 202 18.23 -17.48 3.23
N LEU A 203 18.42 -17.66 4.54
CA LEU A 203 17.37 -17.48 5.56
C LEU A 203 16.87 -16.02 5.61
N ALA A 204 17.79 -15.04 5.53
CA ALA A 204 17.43 -13.63 5.46
C ALA A 204 16.62 -13.30 4.19
N ALA A 205 17.01 -13.84 3.03
CA ALA A 205 16.27 -13.70 1.79
C ALA A 205 14.89 -14.37 1.87
N ILE A 206 14.77 -15.52 2.53
CA ILE A 206 13.50 -16.20 2.78
C ILE A 206 12.58 -15.37 3.69
N GLY A 207 13.11 -14.83 4.79
CA GLY A 207 12.38 -13.92 5.67
C GLY A 207 11.90 -12.68 4.91
N PHE A 208 12.77 -12.06 4.12
CA PHE A 208 12.44 -10.88 3.33
C PHE A 208 11.42 -11.15 2.23
N ALA A 209 11.52 -12.29 1.52
CA ALA A 209 10.50 -12.67 0.54
C ALA A 209 9.12 -12.80 1.20
N ARG A 210 9.05 -13.43 2.38
CA ARG A 210 7.82 -13.55 3.17
C ARG A 210 7.27 -12.16 3.57
N GLU A 211 8.11 -11.23 4.02
CA GLU A 211 7.71 -9.84 4.30
C GLU A 211 7.11 -9.12 3.07
N LYS A 212 7.59 -9.46 1.87
CA LYS A 212 7.10 -8.90 0.60
C LYS A 212 5.90 -9.64 0.01
N GLY A 213 5.35 -10.63 0.70
CA GLY A 213 4.27 -11.47 0.17
C GLY A 213 4.69 -12.34 -1.02
N LEU A 214 6.00 -12.59 -1.16
CA LEU A 214 6.57 -13.52 -2.13
C LEU A 214 6.80 -14.87 -1.44
N GLU A 215 6.15 -15.88 -1.99
CA GLU A 215 6.29 -17.25 -1.54
C GLU A 215 7.52 -17.89 -2.17
N ILE A 216 8.50 -18.32 -1.36
CA ILE A 216 9.59 -19.16 -1.84
C ILE A 216 9.14 -20.62 -1.87
N THR A 217 9.05 -21.17 -3.08
CA THR A 217 8.76 -22.58 -3.30
C THR A 217 10.06 -23.33 -3.54
N LEU A 218 10.23 -24.44 -2.83
CA LEU A 218 11.33 -25.38 -2.99
C LEU A 218 10.75 -26.78 -3.23
N THR A 219 11.36 -27.53 -4.13
CA THR A 219 10.94 -28.86 -4.58
C THR A 219 12.11 -29.84 -4.51
N GLU A 220 11.85 -31.13 -4.70
CA GLU A 220 12.90 -32.15 -4.74
C GLU A 220 13.89 -32.01 -5.90
N ARG A 221 13.61 -31.11 -6.86
CA ARG A 221 14.42 -30.85 -8.04
C ARG A 221 15.38 -29.67 -7.89
N ASP A 222 15.22 -28.88 -6.82
CA ASP A 222 15.94 -27.62 -6.67
C ASP A 222 17.33 -27.79 -6.03
N GLY A 223 17.65 -28.96 -5.48
CA GLY A 223 19.01 -29.28 -5.02
C GLY A 223 19.49 -28.46 -3.81
N ILE A 224 18.57 -27.86 -3.05
CA ILE A 224 18.85 -27.12 -1.81
C ILE A 224 18.53 -28.03 -0.61
N PRO A 225 19.53 -28.42 0.21
CA PRO A 225 19.31 -29.34 1.32
C PRO A 225 18.60 -28.65 2.50
N LEU A 226 17.88 -29.44 3.31
CA LEU A 226 17.16 -28.91 4.48
C LEU A 226 18.05 -28.13 5.45
N CYS A 227 19.30 -28.56 5.64
CA CYS A 227 20.24 -27.87 6.53
C CYS A 227 20.63 -26.46 6.04
N ALA A 228 20.43 -26.14 4.76
CA ALA A 228 20.65 -24.80 4.23
C ALA A 228 19.49 -23.83 4.53
N VAL A 229 18.29 -24.36 4.76
CA VAL A 229 17.04 -23.58 4.92
C VAL A 229 16.32 -23.83 6.24
N ALA A 230 16.92 -24.61 7.14
CA ALA A 230 16.38 -24.88 8.47
C ALA A 230 16.71 -23.75 9.45
N ALA A 231 15.70 -23.30 10.20
CA ALA A 231 15.86 -22.42 11.35
C ALA A 231 15.66 -23.22 12.63
N LYS A 232 16.47 -22.94 13.67
CA LYS A 232 16.25 -23.48 15.01
C LYS A 232 15.23 -22.61 15.72
N THR A 233 14.17 -23.20 16.24
CA THR A 233 13.17 -22.49 17.06
C THR A 233 13.64 -22.39 18.52
N PRO A 234 13.12 -21.42 19.31
CA PRO A 234 13.53 -21.21 20.70
C PRO A 234 13.36 -22.43 21.62
N ASP A 235 12.42 -23.32 21.31
CA ASP A 235 12.14 -24.59 21.98
C ASP A 235 13.03 -25.75 21.51
N GLY A 236 14.03 -25.48 20.67
CA GLY A 236 14.94 -26.48 20.12
C GLY A 236 14.35 -27.28 18.95
N GLY A 237 13.18 -26.90 18.44
CA GLY A 237 12.60 -27.43 17.21
C GLY A 237 13.36 -26.98 15.96
N ILE A 238 12.98 -27.57 14.82
CA ILE A 238 13.54 -27.26 13.51
C ILE A 238 12.37 -26.87 12.60
N ASP A 239 12.36 -25.59 12.21
CA ASP A 239 11.41 -25.01 11.27
C ASP A 239 12.04 -24.89 9.88
N VAL A 240 11.23 -25.12 8.85
CA VAL A 240 11.65 -25.04 7.44
C VAL A 240 10.49 -24.43 6.63
N PRO A 241 10.75 -23.82 5.45
CA PRO A 241 9.69 -23.25 4.61
C PRO A 241 8.54 -24.23 4.34
N GLU A 242 7.31 -23.77 4.53
CA GLU A 242 6.08 -24.55 4.80
C GLU A 242 5.73 -25.59 3.72
N ARG A 243 6.05 -25.34 2.44
CA ARG A 243 5.70 -26.24 1.32
C ARG A 243 6.64 -27.42 1.09
N LEU A 244 7.88 -27.42 1.62
CA LEU A 244 8.78 -28.56 1.38
C LEU A 244 8.29 -29.87 2.03
N LEU A 245 7.45 -29.75 3.06
CA LEU A 245 6.96 -30.88 3.88
C LEU A 245 5.43 -31.05 3.86
N ALA A 246 4.66 -29.99 3.58
CA ALA A 246 3.20 -29.97 3.74
C ALA A 246 2.45 -31.05 2.93
N ASP A 247 3.01 -31.48 1.80
CA ASP A 247 2.32 -32.37 0.86
C ASP A 247 2.64 -33.87 0.99
N ARG A 248 3.59 -34.26 1.85
CA ARG A 248 4.07 -35.66 1.86
C ARG A 248 3.50 -36.54 2.98
N GLY A 249 2.83 -35.96 3.99
CA GLY A 249 2.18 -36.72 5.07
C GLY A 249 3.09 -37.75 5.75
N GLY A 250 4.40 -37.45 5.85
CA GLY A 250 5.41 -38.34 6.45
C GLY A 250 6.10 -39.30 5.49
N ARG A 251 5.75 -39.33 4.19
CA ARG A 251 6.43 -40.17 3.19
C ARG A 251 7.86 -39.67 2.92
N PRO A 252 8.83 -40.58 2.65
CA PRO A 252 10.19 -40.19 2.28
C PRO A 252 10.24 -39.25 1.06
N MET A 253 11.23 -38.37 1.05
CA MET A 253 11.50 -37.45 -0.06
C MET A 253 12.22 -38.22 -1.19
N PRO A 254 11.61 -38.36 -2.38
CA PRO A 254 12.30 -38.86 -3.57
C PRO A 254 13.32 -37.80 -3.97
N ARG A 255 14.53 -38.23 -4.32
CA ARG A 255 15.59 -37.32 -4.77
C ARG A 255 15.66 -37.35 -6.28
N HIS A 256 15.85 -36.18 -6.87
CA HIS A 256 16.10 -36.08 -8.30
C HIS A 256 17.43 -36.77 -8.67
N ALA A 257 17.57 -37.26 -9.90
CA ALA A 257 18.78 -37.97 -10.35
C ALA A 257 20.08 -37.15 -10.21
N THR A 258 19.96 -35.83 -10.15
CA THR A 258 21.08 -34.89 -9.98
C THR A 258 21.30 -34.46 -8.53
N SER A 259 20.58 -35.04 -7.56
CA SER A 259 20.68 -34.70 -6.13
C SER A 259 20.96 -35.95 -5.30
N SER A 260 21.86 -35.81 -4.32
CA SER A 260 22.23 -36.89 -3.42
C SER A 260 22.46 -36.40 -1.99
N LEU A 261 22.46 -37.34 -1.04
CA LEU A 261 23.01 -37.11 0.28
C LEU A 261 24.53 -37.32 0.25
N ALA A 262 25.23 -36.61 1.14
CA ALA A 262 26.63 -36.88 1.44
C ALA A 262 26.75 -37.93 2.55
N PRO A 263 27.89 -38.61 2.71
CA PRO A 263 28.13 -39.51 3.85
C PRO A 263 27.86 -38.89 5.23
N ALA A 264 28.11 -37.58 5.39
CA ALA A 264 27.78 -36.85 6.61
C ALA A 264 26.27 -36.88 6.97
N CYS A 265 25.39 -37.19 6.01
CA CYS A 265 23.95 -37.25 6.22
C CYS A 265 23.46 -38.59 6.79
N ASP A 266 24.32 -39.60 6.93
CA ASP A 266 23.92 -40.95 7.38
C ASP A 266 23.34 -40.90 8.80
N ALA A 267 23.89 -40.06 9.67
CA ALA A 267 23.40 -39.80 11.02
C ALA A 267 22.38 -38.65 11.12
N CYS A 268 21.97 -38.05 10.00
CA CYS A 268 21.06 -36.88 10.00
C CYS A 268 19.61 -37.30 10.29
N GLY A 269 19.01 -36.72 11.33
CA GLY A 269 17.61 -36.98 11.71
C GLY A 269 16.59 -36.55 10.66
N ALA A 270 16.98 -35.71 9.69
CA ALA A 270 16.13 -35.26 8.59
C ALA A 270 16.43 -35.96 7.24
N SER A 271 17.35 -36.94 7.18
CA SER A 271 17.83 -37.57 5.93
C SER A 271 16.70 -38.12 5.05
N ARG A 272 15.66 -38.71 5.66
CA ARG A 272 14.47 -39.24 4.98
C ARG A 272 13.58 -38.16 4.36
N ALA A 273 13.57 -36.94 4.90
CA ALA A 273 12.74 -35.83 4.44
C ALA A 273 13.53 -34.80 3.61
N CYS A 274 14.86 -34.95 3.51
CA CYS A 274 15.73 -34.02 2.83
C CYS A 274 15.84 -34.34 1.32
N PRO A 275 15.67 -33.35 0.42
CA PRO A 275 15.89 -33.53 -1.01
C PRO A 275 17.38 -33.75 -1.36
N GLY A 276 18.29 -33.46 -0.42
CA GLY A 276 19.73 -33.53 -0.62
C GLY A 276 20.28 -32.27 -1.29
N THR A 277 21.51 -32.36 -1.78
CA THR A 277 22.19 -31.31 -2.54
C THR A 277 22.59 -31.85 -3.91
N THR A 278 22.92 -30.97 -4.86
CA THR A 278 23.28 -31.43 -6.21
C THR A 278 24.58 -32.26 -6.23
N THR A 279 24.70 -33.18 -7.18
CA THR A 279 25.95 -33.95 -7.40
C THR A 279 27.12 -33.02 -7.73
N LEU A 280 26.85 -31.91 -8.43
CA LEU A 280 27.85 -30.86 -8.66
C LEU A 280 28.40 -30.29 -7.35
N TYR A 281 27.53 -29.97 -6.38
CA TYR A 281 27.98 -29.55 -5.04
C TYR A 281 28.91 -30.59 -4.42
N LEU A 282 28.51 -31.86 -4.41
CA LEU A 282 29.30 -32.93 -3.79
C LEU A 282 30.65 -33.14 -4.48
N SER A 283 30.70 -33.04 -5.81
CA SER A 283 31.96 -33.12 -6.55
C SER A 283 32.89 -31.93 -6.31
N THR A 284 32.32 -30.76 -5.95
CA THR A 284 33.08 -29.52 -5.73
C THR A 284 33.55 -29.38 -4.28
N HIS A 285 32.68 -29.71 -3.32
CA HIS A 285 32.88 -29.43 -1.89
C HIS A 285 32.89 -30.69 -1.01
N GLY A 286 32.59 -31.87 -1.57
CA GLY A 286 32.35 -33.08 -0.77
C GLY A 286 31.19 -32.88 0.20
N ALA A 287 31.38 -33.31 1.46
CA ALA A 287 30.45 -33.07 2.55
C ALA A 287 30.62 -31.71 3.24
N ALA A 288 31.65 -30.92 2.87
CA ALA A 288 31.95 -29.66 3.53
C ALA A 288 30.79 -28.67 3.40
N GLY A 289 30.41 -28.01 4.49
CA GLY A 289 29.30 -27.05 4.52
C GLY A 289 27.91 -27.65 4.71
N LEU A 290 27.77 -28.98 4.76
CA LEU A 290 26.53 -29.63 5.18
C LEU A 290 26.50 -29.78 6.70
N SER A 291 25.40 -29.36 7.33
CA SER A 291 25.20 -29.49 8.78
C SER A 291 24.03 -30.44 9.08
N PRO A 292 24.31 -31.73 9.38
CA PRO A 292 23.28 -32.69 9.74
C PRO A 292 22.35 -32.16 10.83
N LEU A 293 21.05 -32.34 10.63
CA LEU A 293 20.03 -31.91 11.58
C LEU A 293 19.85 -32.99 12.66
N PRO A 294 19.77 -32.60 13.95
CA PRO A 294 19.67 -33.57 15.04
C PRO A 294 18.34 -34.33 15.05
N ARG A 295 17.28 -33.78 14.46
CA ARG A 295 15.94 -34.37 14.34
C ARG A 295 15.31 -33.99 13.00
N ALA A 296 14.25 -34.70 12.60
CA ALA A 296 13.45 -34.27 11.46
C ALA A 296 12.73 -32.96 11.77
N PRO A 297 12.52 -32.06 10.78
CA PRO A 297 11.64 -30.91 10.96
C PRO A 297 10.26 -31.34 11.45
N GLN A 298 9.71 -30.61 12.42
CA GLN A 298 8.42 -30.96 13.01
C GLN A 298 7.32 -30.77 11.96
N GLN A 299 6.62 -31.85 11.61
CA GLN A 299 5.36 -31.70 10.89
C GLN A 299 4.36 -31.07 11.84
N ARG A 300 3.83 -29.89 11.50
CA ARG A 300 2.65 -29.37 12.18
C ARG A 300 1.57 -30.45 12.10
N PRO A 301 1.05 -30.94 13.24
CA PRO A 301 0.06 -32.00 13.21
C PRO A 301 -1.14 -31.52 12.38
N ARG A 302 -1.47 -32.25 11.31
CA ARG A 302 -2.80 -32.14 10.73
C ARG A 302 -3.77 -32.51 11.85
N GLU A 303 -4.59 -31.57 12.27
CA GLU A 303 -5.64 -31.79 13.26
C GLU A 303 -6.43 -33.04 12.87
N ARG A 304 -6.28 -34.12 13.64
CA ARG A 304 -7.16 -35.28 13.52
C ARG A 304 -8.46 -34.92 14.21
N TRP A 305 -9.53 -34.91 13.44
CA TRP A 305 -10.89 -34.77 13.95
C TRP A 305 -11.20 -36.02 14.80
N ASP A 306 -11.48 -35.83 16.09
CA ASP A 306 -12.00 -36.87 16.96
C ASP A 306 -13.46 -37.20 16.61
N GLU A 307 -13.99 -38.32 17.14
CA GLU A 307 -15.38 -38.73 16.86
C GLU A 307 -16.42 -37.73 17.37
N THR A 308 -16.10 -36.98 18.42
CA THR A 308 -16.95 -35.90 18.96
C THR A 308 -17.08 -34.75 17.95
N ARG A 309 -15.97 -34.28 17.37
CA ARG A 309 -15.93 -33.28 16.30
C ARG A 309 -16.52 -33.79 15.00
N LYS A 310 -16.35 -35.08 14.65
CA LYS A 310 -17.02 -35.68 13.49
C LYS A 310 -18.54 -35.76 13.66
N SER A 311 -19.03 -36.06 14.86
CA SER A 311 -20.47 -36.03 15.17
C SER A 311 -21.01 -34.60 15.19
N ALA A 312 -20.28 -33.63 15.74
CA ALA A 312 -20.64 -32.21 15.68
C ALA A 312 -20.66 -31.67 14.24
N ALA A 313 -19.72 -32.09 13.39
CA ALA A 313 -19.70 -31.75 11.96
C ALA A 313 -20.86 -32.39 11.17
N ARG A 314 -21.27 -33.61 11.55
CA ARG A 314 -22.44 -34.29 10.96
C ARG A 314 -23.76 -33.64 11.38
N ALA A 315 -23.78 -32.94 12.51
CA ALA A 315 -24.91 -32.15 13.00
C ALA A 315 -24.94 -30.70 12.47
N ALA A 316 -23.99 -30.31 11.60
CA ALA A 316 -23.88 -28.93 11.12
C ALA A 316 -25.03 -28.57 10.15
N PHE A 317 -26.08 -27.96 10.70
CA PHE A 317 -27.19 -27.32 9.98
C PHE A 317 -26.71 -26.19 9.05
N PHE A 318 -25.56 -25.60 9.37
CA PHE A 318 -24.99 -24.39 8.77
C PHE A 318 -23.58 -24.64 8.22
N THR A 319 -23.30 -24.20 6.99
CA THR A 319 -21.96 -24.25 6.38
C THR A 319 -21.56 -22.90 5.77
N VAL A 320 -20.37 -22.41 6.12
CA VAL A 320 -19.77 -21.24 5.47
C VAL A 320 -18.91 -21.67 4.28
N LEU A 321 -19.19 -21.11 3.11
CA LEU A 321 -18.40 -21.26 1.89
C LEU A 321 -17.77 -19.93 1.52
N ARG A 322 -16.49 -19.95 1.12
CA ARG A 322 -15.75 -18.73 0.78
C ARG A 322 -15.35 -18.75 -0.69
N PRO A 323 -16.05 -18.02 -1.57
CA PRO A 323 -15.67 -17.91 -2.99
C PRO A 323 -14.32 -17.23 -3.22
N THR A 324 -13.90 -16.38 -2.28
CA THR A 324 -12.63 -15.64 -2.33
C THR A 324 -12.26 -15.15 -0.93
N VAL A 325 -10.97 -14.89 -0.70
CA VAL A 325 -10.44 -14.18 0.48
C VAL A 325 -10.08 -12.73 0.19
N HIS A 326 -10.15 -12.30 -1.08
CA HIS A 326 -9.92 -10.91 -1.46
C HIS A 326 -11.13 -10.05 -1.13
N CYS A 327 -10.90 -8.80 -0.72
CA CYS A 327 -11.93 -7.84 -0.39
C CYS A 327 -11.59 -6.49 -1.03
N ASN A 328 -12.61 -5.74 -1.45
CA ASN A 328 -12.49 -4.35 -1.90
C ASN A 328 -12.37 -3.35 -0.74
N GLN A 329 -12.58 -3.80 0.51
CA GLN A 329 -12.32 -3.04 1.74
C GLN A 329 -11.04 -3.50 2.44
N ASP A 330 -10.49 -2.62 3.28
CA ASP A 330 -9.22 -2.83 4.00
C ASP A 330 -9.42 -2.60 5.51
N CYS A 331 -10.35 -3.34 6.12
CA CYS A 331 -10.76 -3.07 7.50
C CYS A 331 -9.66 -3.37 8.53
N TRP A 332 -9.47 -2.50 9.52
CA TRP A 332 -8.49 -2.70 10.61
C TRP A 332 -8.82 -3.91 11.50
N PHE A 333 -10.10 -4.26 11.63
CA PHE A 333 -10.56 -5.42 12.39
C PHE A 333 -10.77 -6.67 11.54
N CYS A 334 -10.34 -6.68 10.27
CA CYS A 334 -10.59 -7.80 9.37
C CYS A 334 -9.96 -9.10 9.93
N SER A 335 -10.77 -10.13 10.13
CA SER A 335 -10.33 -11.46 10.52
C SER A 335 -10.15 -12.43 9.32
N ALA A 336 -10.62 -12.05 8.13
CA ALA A 336 -10.47 -12.87 6.92
C ALA A 336 -9.06 -12.71 6.31
N ASN A 337 -8.40 -13.84 6.06
CA ASN A 337 -7.07 -13.94 5.46
C ASN A 337 -6.89 -15.26 4.69
N GLU A 338 -5.72 -15.48 4.09
CA GLU A 338 -5.40 -16.67 3.29
C GLU A 338 -5.42 -18.01 4.07
N THR A 339 -5.39 -17.96 5.41
CA THR A 339 -5.53 -19.15 6.28
C THR A 339 -6.99 -19.49 6.61
N SER A 340 -7.95 -18.72 6.08
CA SER A 340 -9.37 -18.97 6.30
C SER A 340 -9.77 -20.32 5.69
N HIS A 341 -10.43 -21.16 6.48
CA HIS A 341 -10.89 -22.46 6.01
C HIS A 341 -12.01 -22.34 4.96
N ASN A 342 -12.26 -23.40 4.17
CA ASN A 342 -13.36 -23.48 3.19
C ASN A 342 -13.32 -22.48 2.02
N VAL A 343 -12.13 -22.02 1.63
CA VAL A 343 -11.93 -21.26 0.39
C VAL A 343 -11.95 -22.22 -0.80
N GLU A 344 -12.75 -21.91 -1.80
CA GLU A 344 -12.79 -22.66 -3.06
C GLU A 344 -12.93 -21.68 -4.23
N GLU A 345 -11.83 -21.47 -4.94
CA GLU A 345 -11.73 -20.48 -6.02
C GLU A 345 -12.16 -21.05 -7.38
N ASP A 346 -12.24 -22.38 -7.52
CA ASP A 346 -12.71 -23.04 -8.74
C ASP A 346 -14.24 -23.09 -8.76
N PRO A 347 -14.91 -22.41 -9.70
CA PRO A 347 -16.36 -22.34 -9.74
C PRO A 347 -17.03 -23.70 -9.91
N GLY A 348 -16.43 -24.59 -10.70
CA GLY A 348 -16.96 -25.93 -10.92
C GLY A 348 -16.90 -26.79 -9.66
N ARG A 349 -15.81 -26.69 -8.88
CA ARG A 349 -15.68 -27.38 -7.60
C ARG A 349 -16.60 -26.77 -6.55
N MET A 350 -16.72 -25.44 -6.50
CA MET A 350 -17.67 -24.76 -5.61
C MET A 350 -19.10 -25.22 -5.90
N MET A 351 -19.55 -25.20 -7.15
CA MET A 351 -20.88 -25.67 -7.54
C MET A 351 -21.11 -27.15 -7.20
N ARG A 352 -20.13 -28.04 -7.47
CA ARG A 352 -20.21 -29.46 -7.08
C ARG A 352 -20.26 -29.63 -5.57
N ARG A 353 -19.51 -28.82 -4.81
CA ARG A 353 -19.51 -28.82 -3.35
C ARG A 353 -20.86 -28.37 -2.81
N ILE A 354 -21.42 -27.28 -3.32
CA ILE A 354 -22.76 -26.79 -2.99
C ILE A 354 -23.80 -27.89 -3.27
N ALA A 355 -23.76 -28.49 -4.47
CA ALA A 355 -24.71 -29.53 -4.83
C ALA A 355 -24.57 -30.79 -3.96
N ARG A 356 -23.35 -31.15 -3.56
CA ARG A 356 -23.11 -32.23 -2.60
C ARG A 356 -23.68 -31.89 -1.22
N LEU A 357 -23.43 -30.68 -0.73
CA LEU A 357 -23.91 -30.21 0.58
C LEU A 357 -25.45 -30.20 0.65
N GLY A 358 -26.11 -29.69 -0.40
CA GLY A 358 -27.58 -29.73 -0.49
C GLY A 358 -28.13 -31.15 -0.43
N ARG A 359 -27.52 -32.11 -1.15
CA ARG A 359 -27.93 -33.53 -1.12
C ARG A 359 -27.66 -34.23 0.21
N THR A 360 -26.69 -33.76 0.99
CA THR A 360 -26.38 -34.31 2.32
C THR A 360 -27.26 -33.75 3.44
N GLY A 361 -28.27 -32.92 3.10
CA GLY A 361 -29.23 -32.38 4.07
C GLY A 361 -28.79 -31.10 4.77
N VAL A 362 -27.78 -30.38 4.24
CA VAL A 362 -27.42 -29.05 4.78
C VAL A 362 -28.56 -28.08 4.52
N GLU A 363 -29.07 -27.47 5.59
CA GLU A 363 -30.24 -26.58 5.52
C GLU A 363 -29.84 -25.12 5.27
N GLN A 364 -28.65 -24.70 5.69
CA GLN A 364 -28.15 -23.34 5.51
C GLN A 364 -26.73 -23.28 4.92
N ILE A 365 -26.55 -22.48 3.87
CA ILE A 365 -25.25 -22.12 3.29
C ILE A 365 -25.06 -20.62 3.40
N SER A 366 -23.92 -20.18 3.94
CA SER A 366 -23.51 -18.77 3.97
C SER A 366 -22.30 -18.53 3.08
N PHE A 367 -22.43 -17.62 2.13
CA PHE A 367 -21.33 -17.13 1.31
C PHE A 367 -20.66 -15.97 2.04
N SER A 368 -19.43 -16.19 2.48
CA SER A 368 -18.62 -15.24 3.26
C SER A 368 -17.16 -15.27 2.79
N GLY A 369 -16.22 -14.74 3.58
CA GLY A 369 -14.79 -14.68 3.24
C GLY A 369 -14.29 -13.24 3.18
N GLY A 370 -13.57 -12.89 2.12
CA GLY A 370 -13.24 -11.50 1.80
C GLY A 370 -14.50 -10.73 1.40
N GLU A 371 -14.65 -10.43 0.11
CA GLU A 371 -15.88 -9.90 -0.47
C GLU A 371 -16.44 -10.90 -1.51
N PRO A 372 -17.49 -11.67 -1.18
CA PRO A 372 -18.05 -12.67 -2.10
C PRO A 372 -18.54 -12.10 -3.42
N THR A 373 -18.97 -10.83 -3.45
CA THR A 373 -19.47 -10.17 -4.67
C THR A 373 -18.38 -9.89 -5.71
N LEU A 374 -17.11 -10.07 -5.37
CA LEU A 374 -16.01 -10.11 -6.34
C LEU A 374 -16.04 -11.39 -7.20
N SER A 375 -16.73 -12.43 -6.77
CA SER A 375 -16.92 -13.63 -7.58
C SER A 375 -17.99 -13.40 -8.65
N ARG A 376 -17.60 -13.45 -9.93
CA ARG A 376 -18.52 -13.37 -11.07
C ARG A 376 -19.59 -14.49 -11.09
N HIS A 377 -19.36 -15.57 -10.36
CA HIS A 377 -20.23 -16.75 -10.29
C HIS A 377 -21.12 -16.77 -9.04
N LEU A 378 -21.15 -15.70 -8.24
CA LEU A 378 -21.94 -15.67 -7.00
C LEU A 378 -23.42 -15.98 -7.24
N VAL A 379 -24.01 -15.41 -8.29
CA VAL A 379 -25.41 -15.67 -8.70
C VAL A 379 -25.61 -17.14 -9.04
N ASP A 380 -24.65 -17.75 -9.75
CA ASP A 380 -24.69 -19.18 -10.09
C ASP A 380 -24.63 -20.05 -8.82
N TYR A 381 -23.78 -19.69 -7.85
CA TYR A 381 -23.65 -20.43 -6.59
C TYR A 381 -24.94 -20.39 -5.78
N VAL A 382 -25.57 -19.21 -5.67
CA VAL A 382 -26.89 -19.05 -5.03
C VAL A 382 -27.94 -19.89 -5.75
N SER A 383 -27.95 -19.85 -7.09
CA SER A 383 -28.88 -20.64 -7.91
C SER A 383 -28.70 -22.15 -7.75
N VAL A 384 -27.46 -22.64 -7.68
CA VAL A 384 -27.16 -24.06 -7.46
C VAL A 384 -27.60 -24.48 -6.05
N ALA A 385 -27.28 -23.67 -5.03
CA ALA A 385 -27.70 -23.94 -3.65
C ALA A 385 -29.22 -24.08 -3.56
N LYS A 386 -29.96 -23.14 -4.16
CA LYS A 386 -31.43 -23.14 -4.17
C LYS A 386 -32.00 -24.36 -4.86
N ARG A 387 -31.49 -24.70 -6.06
CA ARG A 387 -31.92 -25.88 -6.83
C ARG A 387 -31.63 -27.21 -6.13
N THR A 388 -30.62 -27.24 -5.26
CA THR A 388 -30.24 -28.46 -4.52
C THR A 388 -30.98 -28.64 -3.21
N GLY A 389 -31.96 -27.78 -2.91
CA GLY A 389 -32.85 -27.91 -1.74
C GLY A 389 -32.36 -27.21 -0.47
N VAL A 390 -31.29 -26.42 -0.54
CA VAL A 390 -30.84 -25.61 0.60
C VAL A 390 -31.91 -24.56 0.92
N ARG A 391 -32.39 -24.55 2.17
CA ARG A 391 -33.52 -23.71 2.60
C ARG A 391 -33.12 -22.27 2.83
N SER A 392 -31.97 -22.06 3.49
CA SER A 392 -31.45 -20.74 3.85
C SER A 392 -30.13 -20.48 3.15
N ILE A 393 -30.07 -19.44 2.32
CA ILE A 393 -28.89 -19.04 1.56
C ILE A 393 -28.56 -17.60 1.96
N GLU A 394 -27.43 -17.45 2.65
CA GLU A 394 -26.98 -16.18 3.20
C GLU A 394 -25.82 -15.61 2.40
N LEU A 395 -25.80 -14.29 2.24
CA LEU A 395 -24.66 -13.54 1.71
C LEU A 395 -24.13 -12.58 2.78
N VAL A 396 -22.90 -12.80 3.22
CA VAL A 396 -22.14 -11.88 4.08
C VAL A 396 -21.28 -10.99 3.20
N THR A 397 -21.53 -9.68 3.19
CA THR A 397 -20.93 -8.75 2.20
C THR A 397 -20.78 -7.34 2.77
N ASN A 398 -19.84 -6.55 2.26
CA ASN A 398 -19.85 -5.10 2.48
C ASN A 398 -20.85 -4.37 1.57
N ALA A 399 -21.47 -5.08 0.62
CA ALA A 399 -22.50 -4.61 -0.32
C ALA A 399 -22.10 -3.47 -1.27
N VAL A 400 -20.86 -3.00 -1.25
CA VAL A 400 -20.40 -1.86 -2.07
C VAL A 400 -20.60 -2.12 -3.57
N LEU A 401 -20.42 -3.37 -4.01
CA LEU A 401 -20.61 -3.77 -5.41
C LEU A 401 -22.06 -4.07 -5.79
N LEU A 402 -23.01 -3.95 -4.85
CA LEU A 402 -24.44 -4.22 -5.01
C LEU A 402 -25.27 -2.93 -4.97
N ASP A 403 -24.65 -1.79 -5.26
CA ASP A 403 -25.27 -0.47 -5.27
C ASP A 403 -26.16 -0.18 -6.49
N LYS A 404 -26.48 -1.21 -7.29
CA LYS A 404 -27.34 -1.13 -8.48
C LYS A 404 -28.47 -2.16 -8.43
N PRO A 405 -29.72 -1.81 -8.81
CA PRO A 405 -30.88 -2.69 -8.73
C PRO A 405 -30.68 -4.04 -9.42
N GLU A 406 -30.12 -4.04 -10.63
CA GLU A 406 -29.98 -5.24 -11.46
C GLU A 406 -29.14 -6.34 -10.80
N LYS A 407 -28.18 -5.97 -9.93
CA LYS A 407 -27.33 -6.90 -9.21
C LYS A 407 -28.03 -7.52 -8.01
N VAL A 408 -28.75 -6.71 -7.23
CA VAL A 408 -29.55 -7.17 -6.09
C VAL A 408 -30.66 -8.10 -6.60
N ASP A 409 -31.38 -7.69 -7.63
CA ASP A 409 -32.48 -8.47 -8.18
C ASP A 409 -32.00 -9.79 -8.79
N ALA A 410 -30.80 -9.84 -9.37
CA ALA A 410 -30.22 -11.08 -9.87
C ALA A 410 -29.96 -12.10 -8.74
N LEU A 411 -29.48 -11.65 -7.58
CA LEU A 411 -29.26 -12.51 -6.42
C LEU A 411 -30.58 -13.00 -5.81
N VAL A 412 -31.57 -12.11 -5.69
CA VAL A 412 -32.92 -12.46 -5.20
C VAL A 412 -33.57 -13.48 -6.13
N ARG A 413 -33.55 -13.25 -7.45
CA ARG A 413 -34.07 -14.20 -8.45
C ARG A 413 -33.35 -15.54 -8.43
N ALA A 414 -32.05 -15.56 -8.12
CA ALA A 414 -31.29 -16.80 -7.96
C ALA A 414 -31.69 -17.60 -6.71
N GLY A 415 -32.37 -16.97 -5.74
CA GLY A 415 -32.89 -17.63 -4.56
C GLY A 415 -32.19 -17.26 -3.25
N LEU A 416 -31.51 -16.11 -3.19
CA LEU A 416 -30.94 -15.58 -1.95
C LEU A 416 -32.07 -15.35 -0.92
N THR A 417 -31.85 -15.71 0.34
CA THR A 417 -32.87 -15.57 1.41
C THR A 417 -32.43 -14.64 2.54
N ASN A 418 -31.13 -14.57 2.82
CA ASN A 418 -30.58 -13.78 3.93
C ASN A 418 -29.42 -12.92 3.43
N VAL A 419 -29.32 -11.69 3.92
CA VAL A 419 -28.20 -10.80 3.65
C VAL A 419 -27.69 -10.23 4.96
N PHE A 420 -26.39 -10.40 5.19
CA PHE A 420 -25.70 -9.87 6.35
C PHE A 420 -24.65 -8.84 5.91
N VAL A 421 -25.00 -7.56 6.02
CA VAL A 421 -24.21 -6.47 5.46
C VAL A 421 -23.27 -5.88 6.51
N SER A 422 -21.97 -5.88 6.24
CA SER A 422 -20.97 -5.21 7.07
C SER A 422 -21.09 -3.69 6.94
N LEU A 423 -21.61 -3.04 8.00
CA LEU A 423 -21.73 -1.58 8.11
C LEU A 423 -21.49 -1.17 9.56
N HIS A 424 -20.45 -0.38 9.78
CA HIS A 424 -19.89 -0.18 11.13
C HIS A 424 -19.98 1.27 11.61
N ALA A 425 -20.73 2.12 10.90
CA ALA A 425 -20.89 3.54 11.21
C ALA A 425 -22.15 4.13 10.56
N HIS A 426 -22.69 5.21 11.15
CA HIS A 426 -23.82 5.97 10.61
C HIS A 426 -23.39 7.06 9.61
N ASP A 427 -22.08 7.32 9.47
CA ASP A 427 -21.53 8.27 8.51
C ASP A 427 -20.22 7.77 7.86
N GLU A 428 -19.86 8.40 6.74
CA GLU A 428 -18.68 8.07 5.94
C GLU A 428 -17.36 8.29 6.70
N ALA A 429 -17.28 9.31 7.55
CA ALA A 429 -16.06 9.64 8.27
C ALA A 429 -15.69 8.52 9.25
N LEU A 430 -16.65 8.07 10.05
CA LEU A 430 -16.47 6.98 11.00
C LEU A 430 -16.36 5.61 10.29
N ALA A 431 -17.03 5.43 9.14
CA ALA A 431 -16.87 4.23 8.31
C ALA A 431 -15.44 4.11 7.76
N ARG A 432 -14.87 5.21 7.24
CA ARG A 432 -13.50 5.27 6.70
C ARG A 432 -12.46 4.91 7.75
N LEU A 433 -12.61 5.39 8.99
CA LEU A 433 -11.68 5.07 10.08
C LEU A 433 -11.55 3.56 10.30
N GLN A 434 -12.62 2.83 10.00
CA GLN A 434 -12.74 1.39 10.19
C GLN A 434 -12.35 0.58 8.96
N THR A 435 -12.84 0.95 7.78
CA THR A 435 -12.69 0.18 6.53
C THR A 435 -11.49 0.60 5.68
N ARG A 436 -10.88 1.75 6.00
CA ARG A 436 -9.81 2.42 5.24
C ARG A 436 -10.17 2.73 3.79
N LYS A 437 -11.46 2.76 3.45
CA LYS A 437 -11.98 3.13 2.13
C LYS A 437 -12.85 4.37 2.23
N MET A 438 -12.86 5.15 1.15
CA MET A 438 -13.70 6.35 1.02
C MET A 438 -14.73 6.14 -0.07
N GLY A 439 -15.96 6.58 0.18
CA GLY A 439 -17.10 6.50 -0.72
C GLY A 439 -17.87 5.19 -0.63
N ASP A 440 -17.43 4.25 0.22
CA ASP A 440 -18.08 2.95 0.37
C ASP A 440 -19.37 3.04 1.18
N HIS A 441 -19.46 3.92 2.19
CA HIS A 441 -20.63 4.00 3.09
C HIS A 441 -21.90 4.29 2.29
N ALA A 442 -21.87 5.34 1.46
CA ALA A 442 -23.02 5.72 0.64
C ALA A 442 -23.45 4.61 -0.33
N ARG A 443 -22.51 3.80 -0.82
CA ARG A 443 -22.79 2.67 -1.72
C ARG A 443 -23.41 1.49 -0.99
N THR A 444 -22.86 1.14 0.19
CA THR A 444 -23.44 0.14 1.09
C THR A 444 -24.85 0.52 1.53
N VAL A 445 -25.08 1.78 1.91
CA VAL A 445 -26.42 2.30 2.28
C VAL A 445 -27.40 2.22 1.12
N ARG A 446 -26.95 2.57 -0.09
CA ARG A 446 -27.76 2.41 -1.30
C ARG A 446 -28.14 0.95 -1.53
N ALA A 447 -27.20 0.02 -1.39
CA ALA A 447 -27.46 -1.41 -1.49
C ALA A 447 -28.46 -1.91 -0.43
N LEU A 448 -28.37 -1.42 0.81
CA LEU A 448 -29.35 -1.72 1.86
C LEU A 448 -30.76 -1.25 1.49
N HIS A 449 -30.92 -0.05 0.93
CA HIS A 449 -32.21 0.42 0.42
C HIS A 449 -32.75 -0.46 -0.72
N LEU A 450 -31.87 -0.98 -1.59
CA LEU A 450 -32.27 -1.89 -2.66
C LEU A 450 -32.71 -3.25 -2.10
N PHE A 451 -31.97 -3.81 -1.15
CA PHE A 451 -32.34 -5.05 -0.47
C PHE A 451 -33.65 -4.91 0.32
N ALA A 452 -33.86 -3.78 1.01
CA ALA A 452 -35.05 -3.53 1.83
C ALA A 452 -36.37 -3.55 1.03
N ARG A 453 -36.33 -3.35 -0.29
CA ARG A 453 -37.50 -3.46 -1.19
C ARG A 453 -38.03 -4.88 -1.33
N HIS A 454 -37.21 -5.89 -1.00
CA HIS A 454 -37.57 -7.29 -1.13
C HIS A 454 -38.01 -7.83 0.24
N GLU A 455 -39.31 -7.87 0.51
CA GLU A 455 -39.88 -8.30 1.80
C GLU A 455 -39.51 -9.74 2.18
N ALA A 456 -39.29 -10.60 1.19
CA ALA A 456 -38.90 -12.00 1.41
C ALA A 456 -37.46 -12.19 1.92
N LEU A 457 -36.61 -11.15 1.88
CA LEU A 457 -35.24 -11.23 2.38
C LEU A 457 -35.17 -10.94 3.89
N ARG A 458 -34.49 -11.80 4.65
CA ARG A 458 -34.00 -11.42 5.98
C ARG A 458 -32.77 -10.54 5.84
N LEU A 459 -32.79 -9.35 6.46
CA LEU A 459 -31.74 -8.34 6.34
C LEU A 459 -31.21 -8.00 7.73
N ASP A 460 -29.91 -8.20 7.90
CA ASP A 460 -29.21 -7.89 9.14
C ASP A 460 -27.94 -7.08 8.78
N VAL A 461 -27.60 -6.11 9.62
CA VAL A 461 -26.34 -5.37 9.51
C VAL A 461 -25.37 -5.86 10.58
N ASN A 462 -24.16 -6.20 10.17
CA ASN A 462 -23.06 -6.52 11.07
C ASN A 462 -22.30 -5.24 11.45
N HIS A 463 -22.34 -4.87 12.73
CA HIS A 463 -21.62 -3.73 13.29
C HIS A 463 -20.50 -4.22 14.21
N VAL A 464 -19.25 -4.11 13.77
CA VAL A 464 -18.07 -4.48 14.57
C VAL A 464 -17.73 -3.34 15.52
N VAL A 465 -17.96 -3.57 16.81
CA VAL A 465 -17.66 -2.64 17.90
C VAL A 465 -16.14 -2.61 18.14
N SER A 466 -15.56 -1.43 18.06
CA SER A 466 -14.13 -1.14 18.19
C SER A 466 -13.90 0.13 18.99
N ALA A 467 -12.64 0.40 19.35
CA ALA A 467 -12.24 1.60 20.10
C ALA A 467 -12.64 2.92 19.40
N GLN A 468 -12.83 2.88 18.08
CA GLN A 468 -13.16 4.05 17.25
C GLN A 468 -14.66 4.36 17.21
N ASN A 469 -15.55 3.37 17.35
CA ASN A 469 -16.98 3.56 17.09
C ASN A 469 -17.90 3.32 18.29
N TYR A 470 -17.44 2.69 19.38
CA TYR A 470 -18.35 2.26 20.45
C TYR A 470 -19.14 3.43 21.09
N ARG A 471 -18.57 4.64 21.10
CA ARG A 471 -19.24 5.85 21.63
C ARG A 471 -20.43 6.31 20.78
N HIS A 472 -20.55 5.78 19.56
CA HIS A 472 -21.57 6.16 18.59
C HIS A 472 -22.64 5.09 18.39
N LEU A 473 -22.65 3.99 19.17
CA LEU A 473 -23.58 2.87 18.97
C LEU A 473 -25.06 3.29 19.09
N VAL A 474 -25.39 4.15 20.06
CA VAL A 474 -26.77 4.68 20.21
C VAL A 474 -27.18 5.48 18.97
N ARG A 475 -26.32 6.40 18.53
CA ARG A 475 -26.54 7.19 17.30
C ARG A 475 -26.66 6.31 16.07
N PHE A 476 -25.89 5.23 16.00
CA PHE A 476 -25.97 4.26 14.90
C PHE A 476 -27.34 3.57 14.84
N VAL A 477 -27.85 3.12 15.99
CA VAL A 477 -29.20 2.53 16.09
C VAL A 477 -30.27 3.53 15.66
N GLU A 478 -30.21 4.77 16.16
CA GLU A 478 -31.18 5.80 15.81
C GLU A 478 -31.15 6.16 14.33
N TRP A 479 -29.95 6.24 13.75
CA TRP A 479 -29.78 6.48 12.32
C TRP A 479 -30.28 5.30 11.47
N MET A 480 -29.99 4.05 11.86
CA MET A 480 -30.52 2.86 11.20
C MET A 480 -32.05 2.86 11.19
N HIS A 481 -32.66 3.16 12.34
CA HIS A 481 -34.11 3.28 12.45
C HIS A 481 -34.66 4.45 11.61
N ALA A 482 -34.01 5.61 11.61
CA ALA A 482 -34.44 6.74 10.80
C ALA A 482 -34.35 6.45 9.29
N ALA A 483 -33.35 5.69 8.84
CA ALA A 483 -33.14 5.37 7.44
C ALA A 483 -33.98 4.17 6.95
N PHE A 484 -34.24 3.18 7.81
CA PHE A 484 -34.82 1.89 7.41
C PHE A 484 -36.01 1.43 8.28
N GLY A 485 -36.40 2.18 9.30
CA GLY A 485 -37.37 1.74 10.31
C GLY A 485 -36.89 0.49 11.05
N ALA A 486 -37.81 -0.43 11.36
CA ALA A 486 -37.52 -1.73 11.98
C ALA A 486 -37.20 -2.84 10.96
N ARG A 487 -37.03 -2.50 9.67
CA ARG A 487 -36.90 -3.50 8.58
C ARG A 487 -35.61 -4.31 8.61
N ILE A 488 -34.54 -3.74 9.19
CA ILE A 488 -33.18 -4.29 9.15
C ILE A 488 -32.71 -4.49 10.59
N GLY A 489 -32.37 -5.73 10.93
CA GLY A 489 -31.81 -6.08 12.23
C GLY A 489 -30.35 -5.64 12.37
N ILE A 490 -29.85 -5.55 13.60
CA ILE A 490 -28.47 -5.17 13.91
C ILE A 490 -27.80 -6.29 14.72
N SER A 491 -26.71 -6.83 14.19
CA SER A 491 -25.80 -7.69 14.93
C SER A 491 -24.61 -6.90 15.42
N PHE A 492 -24.47 -6.74 16.73
CA PHE A 492 -23.26 -6.19 17.34
C PHE A 492 -22.23 -7.29 17.56
N ALA A 493 -21.14 -7.21 16.80
CA ALA A 493 -19.96 -8.06 16.92
C ALA A 493 -18.87 -7.30 17.67
N TYR A 494 -18.10 -7.96 18.55
CA TYR A 494 -16.90 -7.32 19.08
C TYR A 494 -15.74 -7.44 18.08
N VAL A 495 -14.82 -6.48 18.10
CA VAL A 495 -13.57 -6.61 17.34
C VAL A 495 -12.85 -7.90 17.74
N THR A 496 -12.64 -8.77 16.76
CA THR A 496 -11.92 -10.02 16.95
C THR A 496 -10.42 -9.73 16.81
N PRO A 497 -9.60 -9.95 17.85
CA PRO A 497 -8.18 -9.61 17.83
C PRO A 497 -7.37 -10.65 17.05
N GLN A 498 -7.57 -10.68 15.74
CA GLN A 498 -6.91 -11.58 14.80
C GLN A 498 -6.42 -10.78 13.60
N TYR A 499 -5.43 -11.35 12.88
CA TYR A 499 -4.88 -10.79 11.65
C TYR A 499 -4.57 -9.28 11.77
N LYS A 500 -5.26 -8.40 11.05
CA LYS A 500 -4.99 -6.94 11.05
C LYS A 500 -5.23 -6.29 12.41
N ALA A 501 -6.18 -6.80 13.20
CA ALA A 501 -6.43 -6.26 14.54
C ALA A 501 -5.24 -6.51 15.48
N LEU A 502 -4.42 -7.54 15.23
CA LEU A 502 -3.22 -7.81 16.02
C LEU A 502 -2.09 -6.80 15.76
N GLU A 503 -2.04 -6.19 14.57
CA GLU A 503 -1.00 -5.20 14.22
C GLU A 503 -1.08 -3.95 15.10
N ARG A 504 -2.28 -3.60 15.57
CA ARG A 504 -2.56 -2.42 16.40
C ARG A 504 -3.59 -2.73 17.49
N LEU A 505 -3.34 -3.82 18.23
CA LEU A 505 -4.27 -4.39 19.20
C LEU A 505 -4.77 -3.35 20.23
N ALA A 506 -3.86 -2.55 20.80
CA ALA A 506 -4.19 -1.53 21.79
C ALA A 506 -5.02 -0.35 21.24
N ASP A 507 -4.90 -0.07 19.93
CA ASP A 507 -5.58 1.08 19.30
C ASP A 507 -7.00 0.73 18.85
N HIS A 508 -7.29 -0.56 18.63
CA HIS A 508 -8.56 -1.01 18.04
C HIS A 508 -9.44 -1.82 18.98
N VAL A 509 -8.85 -2.51 19.97
CA VAL A 509 -9.57 -3.37 20.90
C VAL A 509 -9.75 -2.65 22.25
N PRO A 510 -10.95 -2.11 22.54
CA PRO A 510 -11.21 -1.42 23.80
C PRO A 510 -11.42 -2.43 24.95
N ARG A 511 -11.47 -1.95 26.20
CA ARG A 511 -11.92 -2.76 27.34
C ARG A 511 -13.43 -2.95 27.30
N PHE A 512 -13.93 -4.07 27.82
CA PHE A 512 -15.38 -4.28 27.95
C PHE A 512 -16.01 -3.22 28.85
N SER A 513 -15.36 -2.85 29.96
CA SER A 513 -15.82 -1.79 30.87
C SER A 513 -16.13 -0.46 30.17
N ASP A 514 -15.37 -0.14 29.12
CA ASP A 514 -15.52 1.11 28.37
C ASP A 514 -16.68 1.02 27.37
N VAL A 515 -16.88 -0.15 26.78
CA VAL A 515 -17.88 -0.39 25.74
C VAL A 515 -19.27 -0.66 26.30
N MET A 516 -19.37 -1.44 27.39
CA MET A 516 -20.66 -1.97 27.86
C MET A 516 -21.72 -0.91 28.16
N PRO A 517 -21.41 0.26 28.76
CA PRO A 517 -22.42 1.32 28.95
C PRO A 517 -23.08 1.75 27.63
N TYR A 518 -22.28 1.91 26.57
CA TYR A 518 -22.75 2.33 25.26
C TYR A 518 -23.50 1.22 24.52
N LEU A 519 -22.98 -0.02 24.58
CA LEU A 519 -23.61 -1.16 23.92
C LEU A 519 -24.96 -1.51 24.57
N LYS A 520 -25.05 -1.56 25.90
CA LYS A 520 -26.30 -1.81 26.62
C LYS A 520 -27.33 -0.72 26.35
N ARG A 521 -26.91 0.55 26.32
CA ARG A 521 -27.81 1.66 25.95
C ARG A 521 -28.28 1.56 24.51
N ALA A 522 -27.43 1.14 23.59
CA ALA A 522 -27.82 0.91 22.19
C ALA A 522 -28.82 -0.25 22.05
N ILE A 523 -28.65 -1.34 22.80
CA ILE A 523 -29.60 -2.47 22.84
C ILE A 523 -30.96 -2.02 23.39
N ALA A 524 -30.97 -1.31 24.53
CA ALA A 524 -32.19 -0.76 25.11
C ALA A 524 -32.90 0.18 24.14
N ARG A 525 -32.14 1.07 23.48
CA ARG A 525 -32.66 2.01 22.49
C ARG A 525 -33.24 1.30 21.26
N ALA A 526 -32.56 0.26 20.77
CA ALA A 526 -33.04 -0.52 19.64
C ALA A 526 -34.36 -1.24 19.98
N ASN A 527 -34.45 -1.81 21.19
CA ASN A 527 -35.67 -2.44 21.69
C ASN A 527 -36.84 -1.45 21.79
N GLU A 528 -36.61 -0.23 22.29
CA GLU A 528 -37.61 0.84 22.31
C GLU A 528 -38.11 1.23 20.91
N LEU A 529 -37.21 1.18 19.92
CA LEU A 529 -37.51 1.49 18.52
C LEU A 529 -38.02 0.27 17.73
N GLY A 530 -38.15 -0.90 18.37
CA GLY A 530 -38.59 -2.13 17.72
C GLY A 530 -37.58 -2.72 16.72
N VAL A 531 -36.31 -2.31 16.77
CA VAL A 531 -35.23 -2.85 15.92
C VAL A 531 -34.71 -4.15 16.52
N GLU A 532 -34.70 -5.24 15.74
CA GLU A 532 -34.14 -6.53 16.16
C GLU A 532 -32.63 -6.41 16.38
N VAL A 533 -32.14 -6.92 17.51
CA VAL A 533 -30.71 -6.89 17.85
C VAL A 533 -30.23 -8.28 18.25
N VAL A 534 -29.00 -8.61 17.86
CA VAL A 534 -28.26 -9.77 18.35
C VAL A 534 -26.87 -9.31 18.79
N VAL A 535 -26.37 -9.87 19.89
CA VAL A 535 -25.00 -9.67 20.36
C VAL A 535 -24.23 -10.98 20.23
N GLY A 536 -23.20 -10.98 19.40
CA GLY A 536 -22.42 -12.17 19.10
C GLY A 536 -21.44 -12.55 20.22
N SER A 537 -21.77 -13.61 20.95
CA SER A 537 -20.90 -14.25 21.95
C SER A 537 -19.67 -14.91 21.30
N ARG A 538 -19.85 -15.53 20.14
CA ARG A 538 -18.76 -16.03 19.29
C ARG A 538 -17.86 -14.90 18.81
N GLN A 539 -18.43 -13.74 18.56
CA GLN A 539 -17.73 -12.55 18.09
C GLN A 539 -17.08 -11.74 19.22
N GLY A 540 -17.17 -12.20 20.47
CA GLY A 540 -16.27 -11.78 21.54
C GLY A 540 -16.89 -11.14 22.76
N VAL A 541 -18.21 -10.91 22.82
CA VAL A 541 -18.88 -10.37 24.03
C VAL A 541 -19.37 -11.53 24.91
N PRO A 542 -18.73 -11.83 26.07
CA PRO A 542 -19.21 -12.92 26.91
C PRO A 542 -20.50 -12.53 27.65
N PRO A 543 -21.40 -13.50 27.96
CA PRO A 543 -22.70 -13.21 28.59
C PRO A 543 -22.61 -12.42 29.90
N CYS A 544 -21.53 -12.63 30.67
CA CYS A 544 -21.29 -11.91 31.92
C CYS A 544 -21.07 -10.40 31.77
N GLN A 545 -20.94 -9.88 30.54
CA GLN A 545 -20.86 -8.45 30.28
C GLN A 545 -22.23 -7.82 30.00
N LEU A 546 -23.28 -8.62 29.76
CA LEU A 546 -24.56 -8.11 29.28
C LEU A 546 -25.59 -7.83 30.39
N GLU A 547 -25.46 -8.44 31.57
CA GLU A 547 -26.39 -8.24 32.71
C GLU A 547 -27.86 -8.43 32.27
N GLU A 548 -28.76 -7.48 32.48
CA GLU A 548 -30.18 -7.56 32.08
C GLU A 548 -30.37 -7.70 30.55
N MET A 549 -29.32 -7.43 29.76
CA MET A 549 -29.29 -7.58 28.30
C MET A 549 -28.89 -8.98 27.82
N MET A 550 -28.69 -9.96 28.72
CA MET A 550 -28.37 -11.35 28.33
C MET A 550 -29.32 -11.99 27.31
N PRO A 551 -30.63 -11.68 27.26
CA PRO A 551 -31.53 -12.22 26.24
C PRO A 551 -31.15 -11.86 24.80
N TRP A 552 -30.28 -10.86 24.57
CA TRP A 552 -29.76 -10.52 23.25
C TRP A 552 -28.49 -11.30 22.87
N SER A 553 -27.95 -12.11 23.78
CA SER A 553 -26.79 -12.97 23.50
C SER A 553 -27.18 -14.20 22.71
N ASP A 554 -26.37 -14.55 21.72
CA ASP A 554 -26.49 -15.80 20.95
C ASP A 554 -25.79 -17.01 21.62
N VAL A 555 -25.31 -16.90 22.86
CA VAL A 555 -24.40 -17.88 23.49
C VAL A 555 -24.92 -19.32 23.50
N LEU A 556 -26.23 -19.52 23.65
CA LEU A 556 -26.80 -20.86 23.72
C LEU A 556 -27.02 -21.49 22.34
N VAL A 557 -27.31 -20.68 21.32
CA VAL A 557 -27.59 -21.15 19.95
C VAL A 557 -26.33 -21.30 19.10
N SER A 558 -25.29 -20.53 19.42
CA SER A 558 -24.00 -20.57 18.72
C SER A 558 -23.01 -21.57 19.32
N LEU A 559 -23.47 -22.43 20.24
CA LEU A 559 -22.65 -23.33 21.06
C LEU A 559 -21.76 -24.28 20.25
N SER A 560 -22.34 -24.98 19.26
CA SER A 560 -21.60 -26.00 18.49
C SER A 560 -20.34 -25.40 17.87
N GLY A 561 -20.46 -24.25 17.22
CA GLY A 561 -19.33 -23.59 16.59
C GLY A 561 -18.39 -22.93 17.59
N ALA A 562 -18.91 -22.41 18.71
CA ALA A 562 -18.08 -21.86 19.78
C ALA A 562 -17.10 -22.92 20.33
N LEU A 563 -17.60 -24.12 20.65
CA LEU A 563 -16.79 -25.20 21.21
C LEU A 563 -15.79 -25.79 20.20
N THR A 564 -16.15 -25.86 18.91
CA THR A 564 -15.29 -26.47 17.89
C THR A 564 -14.23 -25.51 17.34
N GLU A 565 -14.59 -24.26 17.06
CA GLU A 565 -13.76 -23.30 16.32
C GLU A 565 -13.12 -22.22 17.22
N ASP A 566 -13.86 -21.73 18.23
CA ASP A 566 -13.43 -20.56 19.01
C ASP A 566 -12.67 -20.95 20.27
N LEU A 567 -13.03 -22.08 20.91
CA LEU A 567 -12.45 -22.54 22.18
C LEU A 567 -10.91 -22.60 22.17
N PRO A 568 -10.21 -23.07 21.11
CA PRO A 568 -8.75 -23.08 21.09
C PRO A 568 -8.10 -21.69 21.14
N GLN A 569 -8.86 -20.65 20.76
CA GLN A 569 -8.39 -19.28 20.57
C GLN A 569 -8.84 -18.34 21.70
N LYS A 570 -9.72 -18.82 22.58
CA LYS A 570 -10.25 -18.11 23.73
C LYS A 570 -9.77 -18.75 25.04
N GLN A 571 -9.88 -17.99 26.12
CA GLN A 571 -9.55 -18.44 27.46
C GLN A 571 -10.50 -17.85 28.50
N LYS A 572 -10.63 -18.57 29.61
CA LYS A 572 -11.46 -18.19 30.76
C LYS A 572 -10.61 -17.61 31.88
N GLY A 573 -11.24 -16.87 32.78
CA GLY A 573 -10.65 -16.42 34.03
C GLY A 573 -11.01 -17.34 35.21
N PRO A 574 -10.38 -17.16 36.38
CA PRO A 574 -10.68 -17.94 37.58
C PRO A 574 -12.16 -17.90 37.98
N ALA A 575 -12.81 -16.74 37.88
CA ALA A 575 -14.23 -16.57 38.20
C ALA A 575 -15.18 -17.39 37.29
N CYS A 576 -14.71 -17.87 36.14
CA CYS A 576 -15.55 -18.67 35.26
C CYS A 576 -15.85 -20.06 35.83
N ALA A 577 -15.03 -20.60 36.73
CA ALA A 577 -15.22 -21.94 37.30
C ALA A 577 -16.57 -22.07 38.04
N ASP A 578 -17.01 -21.00 38.69
CA ASP A 578 -18.26 -20.94 39.46
C ASP A 578 -19.43 -20.36 38.65
N CYS A 579 -19.22 -20.07 37.36
CA CYS A 579 -20.22 -19.45 36.50
C CYS A 579 -21.22 -20.48 35.96
N ARG A 580 -22.51 -20.14 35.95
CA ARG A 580 -23.56 -20.97 35.35
C ARG A 580 -23.34 -21.24 33.85
N PHE A 581 -22.62 -20.37 33.14
CA PHE A 581 -22.31 -20.51 31.72
C PHE A 581 -20.94 -21.15 31.45
N ASP A 582 -20.24 -21.66 32.47
CA ASP A 582 -18.90 -22.22 32.34
C ASP A 582 -18.83 -23.22 31.17
N LEU A 583 -19.73 -24.19 31.10
CA LEU A 583 -19.62 -25.27 30.11
C LEU A 583 -20.00 -24.85 28.68
N VAL A 584 -20.65 -23.70 28.50
CA VAL A 584 -21.18 -23.24 27.19
C VAL A 584 -20.53 -21.96 26.68
N CYS A 585 -19.90 -21.16 27.54
CA CYS A 585 -19.16 -19.96 27.17
C CYS A 585 -17.67 -20.27 27.01
N THR A 586 -17.07 -19.85 25.89
CA THR A 586 -15.64 -20.05 25.60
C THR A 586 -14.71 -19.04 26.26
N GLY A 587 -15.26 -18.03 26.96
CA GLY A 587 -14.49 -16.92 27.54
C GLY A 587 -14.13 -15.85 26.51
N VAL A 588 -13.01 -15.17 26.72
CA VAL A 588 -12.52 -14.04 25.90
C VAL A 588 -11.34 -14.46 25.03
N TRP A 589 -11.09 -13.72 23.95
CA TRP A 589 -9.94 -13.98 23.08
C TRP A 589 -8.61 -13.93 23.84
N LYS A 590 -7.71 -14.90 23.59
CA LYS A 590 -6.39 -14.95 24.22
C LYS A 590 -5.60 -13.63 24.08
N PRO A 591 -5.56 -12.97 22.90
CA PRO A 591 -4.92 -11.65 22.78
C PRO A 591 -5.57 -10.56 23.64
N TYR A 592 -6.90 -10.56 23.80
CA TYR A 592 -7.57 -9.63 24.71
C TYR A 592 -7.10 -9.85 26.15
N ALA A 593 -7.13 -11.10 26.60
CA ALA A 593 -6.73 -11.45 27.95
C ALA A 593 -5.23 -11.21 28.21
N ALA A 594 -4.40 -11.30 27.17
CA ALA A 594 -2.97 -10.97 27.27
C ALA A 594 -2.74 -9.46 27.52
N VAL A 595 -3.61 -8.58 27.03
CA VAL A 595 -3.49 -7.13 27.20
C VAL A 595 -4.18 -6.64 28.48
N PHE A 596 -5.42 -7.08 28.72
CA PHE A 596 -6.27 -6.53 29.78
C PHE A 596 -6.46 -7.46 30.98
N GLY A 597 -5.96 -8.70 30.89
CA GLY A 597 -6.24 -9.76 31.85
C GLY A 597 -7.64 -10.35 31.70
N THR A 598 -8.02 -11.21 32.64
CA THR A 598 -9.37 -11.81 32.72
C THR A 598 -10.23 -11.23 33.84
N GLY A 599 -9.76 -10.16 34.50
CA GLY A 599 -10.40 -9.58 35.68
C GLY A 599 -11.78 -8.94 35.43
N GLU A 600 -12.12 -8.62 34.18
CA GLU A 600 -13.46 -8.13 33.82
C GLU A 600 -14.50 -9.25 33.76
N LEU A 601 -14.09 -10.52 33.78
CA LEU A 601 -14.99 -11.66 33.78
C LEU A 601 -15.54 -11.93 35.18
N ARG A 602 -16.86 -12.10 35.25
CA ARG A 602 -17.59 -12.34 36.49
C ARG A 602 -18.40 -13.63 36.40
N ALA A 603 -18.51 -14.32 37.52
CA ALA A 603 -19.40 -15.47 37.66
C ALA A 603 -20.85 -15.00 37.64
N ILE A 604 -21.69 -15.65 36.84
CA ILE A 604 -23.14 -15.49 36.94
C ILE A 604 -23.66 -16.65 37.81
N PRO A 605 -24.36 -16.38 38.92
CA PRO A 605 -24.84 -17.41 39.83
C PRO A 605 -25.97 -18.23 39.21
N GLY A 606 -26.06 -19.50 39.59
CA GLY A 606 -27.11 -20.43 39.14
C GLY A 606 -26.56 -21.81 38.77
N GLU A 607 -27.45 -22.73 38.45
CA GLU A 607 -27.07 -24.08 38.01
C GLU A 607 -26.32 -24.03 36.66
N LYS A 608 -25.26 -24.84 36.54
CA LYS A 608 -24.45 -24.92 35.32
C LYS A 608 -25.29 -25.45 34.15
N ILE A 609 -25.29 -24.69 33.07
CA ILE A 609 -25.93 -25.07 31.81
C ILE A 609 -24.98 -26.01 31.06
N THR A 610 -25.44 -27.21 30.74
CA THR A 610 -24.63 -28.22 30.05
C THR A 610 -24.77 -28.13 28.52
N PRO A 611 -23.72 -28.43 27.74
CA PRO A 611 -23.82 -28.49 26.29
C PRO A 611 -24.88 -29.46 25.76
N GLU A 612 -25.02 -30.61 26.41
CA GLU A 612 -25.98 -31.65 26.04
C GLU A 612 -27.41 -31.13 26.13
N ARG A 613 -27.70 -30.37 27.19
CA ARG A 613 -29.01 -29.73 27.40
C ARG A 613 -29.32 -28.72 26.29
N CYS A 614 -28.37 -27.83 25.98
CA CYS A 614 -28.56 -26.83 24.93
C CYS A 614 -28.80 -27.44 23.54
N LEU A 615 -28.14 -28.56 23.23
CA LEU A 615 -28.25 -29.22 21.94
C LEU A 615 -29.52 -30.08 21.80
N THR A 616 -30.10 -30.54 22.90
CA THR A 616 -31.26 -31.45 22.90
C THR A 616 -32.58 -30.75 23.16
N GLU A 617 -32.60 -29.64 23.91
CA GLU A 617 -33.82 -28.88 24.19
C GLU A 617 -34.21 -27.96 23.03
N PRO A 618 -35.38 -28.18 22.36
CA PRO A 618 -35.77 -27.39 21.20
C PRO A 618 -35.94 -25.90 21.49
N ARG A 619 -36.34 -25.54 22.73
CA ARG A 619 -36.51 -24.14 23.17
C ARG A 619 -35.18 -23.39 23.24
N ILE A 620 -34.10 -24.07 23.59
CA ILE A 620 -32.75 -23.48 23.63
C ILE A 620 -32.14 -23.49 22.23
N ALA A 621 -32.21 -24.61 21.52
CA ALA A 621 -31.64 -24.78 20.19
C ALA A 621 -32.26 -23.84 19.12
N ARG A 622 -33.50 -23.38 19.34
CA ARG A 622 -34.22 -22.46 18.42
C ARG A 622 -34.49 -21.09 19.02
N PHE A 623 -33.77 -20.73 20.09
CA PHE A 623 -33.91 -19.44 20.76
C PHE A 623 -33.64 -18.28 19.81
N ARG A 624 -34.53 -17.29 19.78
CA ARG A 624 -34.34 -16.04 19.04
C ARG A 624 -33.91 -14.92 19.99
N PRO A 625 -32.68 -14.42 19.89
CA PRO A 625 -32.19 -13.36 20.76
C PRO A 625 -33.08 -12.11 20.70
N GLY A 626 -33.30 -11.48 21.85
CA GLY A 626 -34.14 -10.29 22.02
C GLY A 626 -35.66 -10.54 21.94
N ILE A 627 -36.10 -11.67 21.35
CA ILE A 627 -37.51 -12.00 21.15
C ILE A 627 -37.98 -13.01 22.20
N ASP A 628 -37.32 -14.16 22.27
CA ASP A 628 -37.70 -15.23 23.18
C ASP A 628 -37.15 -14.95 24.60
N ARG A 629 -37.79 -15.52 25.62
CA ARG A 629 -37.35 -15.40 27.02
C ARG A 629 -37.03 -16.78 27.58
N LEU A 630 -35.85 -16.90 28.18
CA LEU A 630 -35.36 -18.10 28.85
C LEU A 630 -34.90 -17.73 30.26
N ASP A 631 -35.28 -18.54 31.25
CA ASP A 631 -34.85 -18.34 32.65
C ASP A 631 -33.33 -18.50 32.81
N GLU A 632 -32.70 -19.24 31.90
CA GLU A 632 -31.26 -19.39 31.76
C GLU A 632 -30.55 -18.07 31.47
N LEU A 633 -31.19 -17.19 30.70
CA LEU A 633 -30.66 -15.89 30.29
C LEU A 633 -31.19 -14.74 31.15
N ARG A 634 -31.87 -15.04 32.27
CA ARG A 634 -32.32 -14.05 33.23
C ARG A 634 -31.16 -13.61 34.14
N PHE A 635 -30.97 -12.30 34.24
CA PHE A 635 -30.06 -11.66 35.20
C PHE A 635 -30.89 -10.78 36.15
N GLY A 636 -30.55 -10.78 37.43
CA GLY A 636 -31.28 -9.97 38.43
C GLY A 636 -32.79 -10.25 38.42
N ASP A 637 -33.60 -9.19 38.43
CA ASP A 637 -35.06 -9.28 38.34
C ASP A 637 -35.57 -9.55 36.91
N GLY A 638 -34.70 -9.46 35.90
CA GLY A 638 -35.01 -9.64 34.48
C GLY A 638 -35.65 -8.40 33.81
N ARG A 639 -35.75 -7.27 34.53
CA ARG A 639 -36.34 -6.03 34.00
C ARG A 639 -35.31 -5.28 33.15
N ILE A 640 -35.67 -5.03 31.90
CA ILE A 640 -34.81 -4.27 30.97
C ILE A 640 -34.93 -2.77 31.31
N PRO A 641 -33.82 -2.06 31.59
CA PRO A 641 -33.84 -0.62 31.79
C PRO A 641 -34.13 0.12 30.48
N ARG A 642 -34.73 1.32 30.57
CA ARG A 642 -34.85 2.20 29.38
C ARG A 642 -33.49 2.75 29.02
N SER A 643 -33.31 3.16 27.76
CA SER A 643 -32.02 3.66 27.29
C SER A 643 -31.53 4.87 28.10
N ASP A 644 -32.44 5.75 28.50
CA ASP A 644 -32.11 6.97 29.25
C ASP A 644 -31.75 6.71 30.71
N ASP A 645 -32.14 5.55 31.25
CA ASP A 645 -31.79 5.12 32.61
C ASP A 645 -30.35 4.55 32.67
N ILE A 646 -29.69 4.33 31.53
CA ILE A 646 -28.31 3.84 31.43
C ILE A 646 -27.34 5.04 31.27
N PRO A 647 -26.59 5.42 32.32
CA PRO A 647 -25.66 6.55 32.24
C PRO A 647 -24.48 6.24 31.31
N LEU A 648 -24.10 7.22 30.49
CA LEU A 648 -22.88 7.14 29.68
C LEU A 648 -21.75 7.93 30.38
N PRO A 649 -20.50 7.43 30.35
CA PRO A 649 -19.35 8.17 30.86
C PRO A 649 -19.20 9.54 30.16
N GLU A 650 -18.80 10.58 30.91
CA GLU A 650 -18.41 11.86 30.32
C GLU A 650 -17.19 11.69 29.42
N ALA A 651 -17.37 11.86 28.11
CA ALA A 651 -16.26 11.77 27.17
C ALA A 651 -15.35 13.01 27.29
N PRO A 652 -14.01 12.85 27.31
CA PRO A 652 -13.11 13.97 27.12
C PRO A 652 -13.47 14.69 25.81
N ARG A 653 -13.72 16.00 25.90
CA ARG A 653 -13.98 16.86 24.73
C ARG A 653 -12.70 17.12 23.95
N GLU A 654 -11.96 16.09 23.55
CA GLU A 654 -10.94 16.28 22.53
C GLU A 654 -11.65 16.45 21.19
N ARG A 655 -11.67 17.71 20.71
CA ARG A 655 -11.96 17.97 19.29
C ARG A 655 -10.79 17.42 18.51
N ILE A 656 -10.91 16.17 18.04
CA ILE A 656 -10.05 15.71 16.96
C ILE A 656 -10.41 16.58 15.76
N HIS A 657 -9.57 17.55 15.43
CA HIS A 657 -9.56 18.18 14.12
C HIS A 657 -9.10 17.11 13.13
N LEU A 658 -10.05 16.29 12.69
CA LEU A 658 -9.86 15.42 11.55
C LEU A 658 -9.62 16.35 10.36
N PRO A 659 -8.58 16.10 9.54
CA PRO A 659 -8.41 16.82 8.30
C PRO A 659 -9.67 16.60 7.48
N VAL A 660 -10.46 17.66 7.35
CA VAL A 660 -11.57 17.71 6.41
C VAL A 660 -10.93 17.69 5.03
N ALA A 661 -10.74 16.49 4.50
CA ALA A 661 -10.50 16.34 3.07
C ALA A 661 -11.82 16.70 2.39
N GLN A 662 -11.91 17.95 1.94
CA GLN A 662 -12.92 18.34 0.97
C GLN A 662 -12.83 17.35 -0.20
N THR A 663 -14.00 16.86 -0.60
CA THR A 663 -14.19 15.82 -1.61
C THR A 663 -13.67 16.28 -2.96
N SER A 664 -12.47 15.81 -3.35
CA SER A 664 -12.08 15.70 -4.75
C SER A 664 -11.61 14.28 -5.02
N PRO A 665 -11.99 13.66 -6.17
CA PRO A 665 -11.65 12.28 -6.50
C PRO A 665 -10.14 12.05 -6.48
N ALA A 666 -9.69 10.82 -6.18
CA ALA A 666 -8.27 10.46 -6.22
C ALA A 666 -7.68 10.90 -7.59
N PRO A 667 -6.66 11.77 -7.61
CA PRO A 667 -6.23 12.35 -8.87
C PRO A 667 -5.60 11.30 -9.77
N ARG A 668 -6.08 11.25 -11.01
CA ARG A 668 -5.28 10.74 -12.12
C ARG A 668 -3.92 11.45 -12.05
N ALA A 669 -2.82 10.71 -12.19
CA ALA A 669 -1.49 11.31 -12.25
C ALA A 669 -1.47 12.40 -13.34
N VAL A 670 -0.97 13.59 -12.98
CA VAL A 670 -0.98 14.76 -13.87
C VAL A 670 0.12 14.57 -14.91
N ARG A 671 -0.26 14.48 -16.18
CA ARG A 671 0.69 14.40 -17.31
C ARG A 671 1.25 15.78 -17.57
N VAL A 672 2.54 15.97 -17.35
CA VAL A 672 3.18 17.28 -17.45
C VAL A 672 4.17 17.32 -18.61
N ALA A 673 4.19 18.44 -19.32
CA ALA A 673 5.26 18.76 -20.26
C ALA A 673 6.23 19.78 -19.63
N ILE A 674 7.53 19.55 -19.71
CA ILE A 674 8.55 20.55 -19.33
C ILE A 674 9.02 21.28 -20.59
N VAL A 675 8.83 22.61 -20.61
CA VAL A 675 9.35 23.50 -21.63
C VAL A 675 10.66 24.11 -21.12
N GLY A 676 11.78 23.66 -21.67
CA GLY A 676 13.12 24.08 -21.30
C GLY A 676 13.98 22.94 -20.78
N THR A 677 15.15 22.77 -21.40
CA THR A 677 16.15 21.72 -21.08
C THR A 677 17.36 22.28 -20.33
N GLY A 678 17.20 23.44 -19.69
CA GLY A 678 18.25 24.06 -18.88
C GLY A 678 18.38 23.42 -17.49
N ARG A 679 19.32 23.92 -16.68
CA ARG A 679 19.56 23.40 -15.31
C ARG A 679 18.29 23.37 -14.45
N ARG A 680 17.42 24.38 -14.56
CA ARG A 680 16.13 24.42 -13.85
C ARG A 680 15.14 23.40 -14.38
N GLY A 681 14.99 23.26 -15.71
CA GLY A 681 14.15 22.23 -16.31
C GLY A 681 14.54 20.81 -15.88
N LEU A 682 15.84 20.50 -15.85
CA LEU A 682 16.36 19.24 -15.32
C LEU A 682 16.08 19.06 -13.82
N ALA A 683 16.20 20.14 -13.03
CA ALA A 683 15.86 20.09 -11.61
C ALA A 683 14.37 19.83 -11.37
N PHE A 684 13.47 20.39 -12.20
CA PHE A 684 12.05 20.05 -12.15
C PHE A 684 11.80 18.60 -12.55
N ALA A 685 12.45 18.10 -13.61
CA ALA A 685 12.34 16.70 -14.02
C ALA A 685 12.70 15.75 -12.86
N ALA A 686 13.83 15.99 -12.20
CA ALA A 686 14.25 15.21 -11.03
C ALA A 686 13.29 15.38 -9.82
N ALA A 687 12.75 16.57 -9.61
CA ALA A 687 11.83 16.84 -8.50
C ALA A 687 10.43 16.26 -8.72
N LEU A 688 9.98 16.03 -9.96
CA LEU A 688 8.71 15.38 -10.28
C LEU A 688 8.67 13.94 -9.75
N GLU A 689 9.78 13.20 -9.85
CA GLU A 689 9.89 11.85 -9.31
C GLU A 689 9.72 11.85 -7.78
N GLN A 690 10.34 12.82 -7.10
CA GLN A 690 10.26 12.96 -5.64
C GLN A 690 8.86 13.41 -5.17
N ALA A 691 8.17 14.25 -5.94
CA ALA A 691 6.83 14.76 -5.62
C ALA A 691 5.74 13.69 -5.76
N GLY A 692 5.93 12.73 -6.67
CA GLY A 692 4.96 11.69 -6.99
C GLY A 692 3.65 12.22 -7.62
N GLY A 693 2.83 11.35 -8.20
CA GLY A 693 1.54 11.73 -8.80
C GLY A 693 1.64 12.57 -10.08
N PHE A 694 2.81 12.58 -10.71
CA PHE A 694 3.04 13.16 -12.03
C PHE A 694 3.48 12.07 -13.02
N VAL A 695 3.23 12.30 -14.29
CA VAL A 695 3.86 11.59 -15.41
C VAL A 695 4.55 12.65 -16.25
N LEU A 696 5.87 12.55 -16.43
CA LEU A 696 6.59 13.41 -17.37
C LEU A 696 6.27 12.94 -18.79
N ALA A 697 5.24 13.55 -19.38
CA ALA A 697 4.67 13.11 -20.64
C ALA A 697 5.42 13.68 -21.85
N GLY A 698 6.25 14.71 -21.67
CA GLY A 698 7.12 15.18 -22.72
C GLY A 698 8.05 16.32 -22.31
N ILE A 699 9.09 16.52 -23.12
CA ILE A 699 10.05 17.60 -22.96
C ILE A 699 10.12 18.37 -24.27
N THR A 700 10.13 19.68 -24.14
CA THR A 700 10.19 20.56 -25.30
C THR A 700 11.20 21.68 -25.13
N SER A 701 11.99 21.89 -26.17
CA SER A 701 13.03 22.91 -26.31
C SER A 701 13.52 22.86 -27.75
N PRO A 702 13.98 23.96 -28.36
CA PRO A 702 14.45 23.95 -29.76
C PRO A 702 15.45 22.85 -30.08
N HIS A 703 16.24 22.42 -29.08
CA HIS A 703 17.25 21.37 -29.20
C HIS A 703 16.91 20.09 -28.43
N ALA A 704 15.72 19.96 -27.80
CA ALA A 704 15.38 18.79 -26.99
C ALA A 704 15.51 17.45 -27.73
N PRO A 705 15.09 17.31 -29.01
CA PRO A 705 15.27 16.05 -29.74
C PRO A 705 16.74 15.68 -29.99
N ASP A 706 17.61 16.69 -30.12
CA ASP A 706 19.02 16.49 -30.48
C ASP A 706 19.94 16.48 -29.24
N LYS A 707 19.41 16.86 -28.08
CA LYS A 707 20.17 17.02 -26.84
C LYS A 707 20.19 15.72 -26.06
N ASP A 708 21.38 15.32 -25.62
CA ASP A 708 21.53 14.27 -24.63
C ASP A 708 21.09 14.80 -23.26
N LEU A 709 20.17 14.07 -22.62
CA LEU A 709 19.53 14.41 -21.35
C LEU A 709 19.58 13.14 -20.50
N PRO A 710 20.75 12.74 -19.98
CA PRO A 710 20.91 11.47 -19.27
C PRO A 710 20.10 11.42 -17.97
N GLU A 711 19.75 12.58 -17.40
CA GLU A 711 18.90 12.68 -16.21
C GLU A 711 17.41 12.40 -16.49
N ILE A 712 17.03 12.23 -17.76
CA ILE A 712 15.65 12.00 -18.18
C ILE A 712 15.61 10.77 -19.07
N ALA A 713 14.74 9.82 -18.72
CA ALA A 713 14.56 8.59 -19.45
C ALA A 713 14.37 8.82 -20.97
N ALA A 714 15.02 7.99 -21.77
CA ALA A 714 15.11 8.15 -23.23
C ALA A 714 13.75 7.96 -23.94
N ASP A 715 12.80 7.31 -23.28
CA ASP A 715 11.44 7.06 -23.74
C ASP A 715 10.50 8.26 -23.55
N VAL A 716 10.87 9.27 -22.74
CA VAL A 716 10.11 10.51 -22.63
C VAL A 716 10.12 11.25 -23.97
N PRO A 717 8.96 11.47 -24.63
CA PRO A 717 8.92 12.11 -25.93
C PRO A 717 9.56 13.51 -25.90
N ARG A 718 10.41 13.78 -26.90
CA ARG A 718 11.11 15.06 -27.06
C ARG A 718 10.63 15.75 -28.33
N ALA A 719 10.33 17.04 -28.23
CA ALA A 719 9.86 17.86 -29.34
C ALA A 719 10.55 19.22 -29.36
N ARG A 720 10.51 19.93 -30.49
CA ARG A 720 11.11 21.28 -30.58
C ARG A 720 10.20 22.36 -30.01
N THR A 721 8.89 22.12 -30.05
CA THR A 721 7.84 23.08 -29.65
C THR A 721 6.80 22.45 -28.72
N LEU A 722 6.03 23.27 -28.01
CA LEU A 722 4.93 22.79 -27.14
C LEU A 722 3.75 22.26 -27.98
N ALA A 723 3.52 22.82 -29.17
CA ALA A 723 2.51 22.32 -30.10
C ALA A 723 2.79 20.86 -30.51
N GLU A 724 4.01 20.58 -30.97
CA GLU A 724 4.43 19.24 -31.37
C GLU A 724 4.29 18.20 -30.26
N ILE A 725 4.57 18.56 -29.00
CA ILE A 725 4.47 17.59 -27.91
C ILE A 725 3.01 17.30 -27.56
N CYS A 726 2.14 18.32 -27.54
CA CYS A 726 0.72 18.16 -27.27
C CYS A 726 -0.01 17.33 -28.35
N GLU A 727 0.48 17.34 -29.59
CA GLU A 727 -0.03 16.47 -30.67
C GLU A 727 0.37 15.00 -30.49
N ARG A 728 1.55 14.75 -29.91
CA ARG A 728 2.11 13.39 -29.75
C ARG A 728 1.61 12.68 -28.49
N THR A 729 1.33 13.43 -27.44
CA THR A 729 0.96 12.87 -26.14
C THR A 729 0.00 13.79 -25.41
N PRO A 730 -0.98 13.25 -24.67
CA PRO A 730 -1.92 14.08 -23.96
C PRO A 730 -1.27 14.74 -22.74
N ILE A 731 -1.37 16.07 -22.66
CA ILE A 731 -0.79 16.91 -21.59
C ILE A 731 -1.91 17.51 -20.73
N ASP A 732 -1.70 17.54 -19.42
CA ASP A 732 -2.64 18.08 -18.42
C ASP A 732 -2.15 19.41 -17.84
N ALA A 733 -0.84 19.65 -17.81
CA ALA A 733 -0.22 20.87 -17.30
C ALA A 733 1.17 21.09 -17.90
N VAL A 734 1.69 22.31 -17.80
CA VAL A 734 3.00 22.69 -18.36
C VAL A 734 3.91 23.28 -17.27
N ILE A 735 5.19 22.90 -17.27
CA ILE A 735 6.23 23.57 -16.49
C ILE A 735 7.10 24.39 -17.45
N VAL A 736 7.12 25.71 -17.29
CA VAL A 736 7.88 26.65 -18.11
C VAL A 736 9.17 26.99 -17.39
N ALA A 737 10.29 26.43 -17.86
CA ALA A 737 11.63 26.60 -17.32
C ALA A 737 12.63 26.98 -18.44
N THR A 738 12.26 27.98 -19.24
CA THR A 738 13.04 28.48 -20.38
C THR A 738 13.88 29.71 -20.02
N SER A 739 14.38 30.42 -21.03
CA SER A 739 14.89 31.78 -20.81
C SER A 739 13.74 32.71 -20.40
N THR A 740 14.02 33.67 -19.52
CA THR A 740 13.02 34.60 -18.97
C THR A 740 12.24 35.34 -20.04
N ARG A 741 12.89 35.71 -21.16
CA ARG A 741 12.24 36.41 -22.29
C ARG A 741 11.12 35.61 -22.95
N GLN A 742 11.14 34.28 -22.79
CA GLN A 742 10.18 33.38 -23.40
C GLN A 742 9.09 32.95 -22.42
N HIS A 743 9.18 33.30 -21.13
CA HIS A 743 8.20 32.88 -20.13
C HIS A 743 6.79 33.32 -20.52
N ALA A 744 6.60 34.58 -20.90
CA ALA A 744 5.29 35.10 -21.24
C ALA A 744 4.68 34.42 -22.47
N ASP A 745 5.44 34.31 -23.56
CA ASP A 745 4.93 33.76 -24.82
C ASP A 745 4.59 32.27 -24.70
N ILE A 746 5.44 31.49 -24.02
CA ILE A 746 5.20 30.05 -23.80
C ILE A 746 4.03 29.84 -22.85
N THR A 747 3.92 30.68 -21.80
CA THR A 747 2.79 30.62 -20.87
C THR A 747 1.48 30.92 -21.59
N ARG A 748 1.44 31.94 -22.46
CA ARG A 748 0.25 32.23 -23.29
C ARG A 748 -0.08 31.10 -24.26
N ASP A 749 0.90 30.51 -24.93
CA ASP A 749 0.67 29.35 -25.81
C ASP A 749 0.04 28.18 -25.02
N ALA A 750 0.59 27.85 -23.85
CA ALA A 750 0.03 26.81 -22.98
C ALA A 750 -1.40 27.15 -22.49
N LEU A 751 -1.64 28.38 -22.06
CA LEU A 751 -2.96 28.83 -21.57
C LEU A 751 -4.03 28.82 -22.67
N SER A 752 -3.67 29.22 -23.89
CA SER A 752 -4.55 29.19 -25.08
C SER A 752 -5.03 27.77 -25.41
N ARG A 753 -4.26 26.75 -25.00
CA ARG A 753 -4.57 25.33 -25.15
C ARG A 753 -5.34 24.74 -23.97
N GLY A 754 -5.71 25.57 -22.99
CA GLY A 754 -6.39 25.08 -21.80
C GLY A 754 -5.45 24.40 -20.77
N LEU A 755 -4.13 24.61 -20.86
CA LEU A 755 -3.16 24.01 -19.94
C LEU A 755 -2.75 24.98 -18.81
N PRO A 756 -2.96 24.64 -17.52
CA PRO A 756 -2.39 25.40 -16.40
C PRO A 756 -0.86 25.26 -16.35
N CYS A 757 -0.19 26.30 -15.87
CA CYS A 757 1.27 26.45 -15.95
C CYS A 757 1.92 26.63 -14.59
N LEU A 758 3.07 25.98 -14.38
CA LEU A 758 4.05 26.39 -13.38
C LEU A 758 5.20 27.10 -14.08
N VAL A 759 5.44 28.36 -13.75
CA VAL A 759 6.42 29.21 -14.44
C VAL A 759 7.59 29.51 -13.51
N GLU A 760 8.81 29.30 -14.00
CA GLU A 760 10.00 29.73 -13.29
C GLU A 760 10.01 31.23 -13.04
N LYS A 761 10.59 31.64 -11.91
CA LYS A 761 10.74 33.06 -11.60
C LYS A 761 11.89 33.65 -12.43
N PRO A 762 11.79 34.93 -12.86
CA PRO A 762 10.63 35.81 -12.73
C PRO A 762 9.51 35.47 -13.74
N LEU A 763 8.26 35.85 -13.41
CA LEU A 763 7.07 35.48 -14.18
C LEU A 763 7.11 35.98 -15.65
N GLY A 764 7.73 37.13 -15.89
CA GLY A 764 7.93 37.69 -17.24
C GLY A 764 9.27 38.43 -17.33
N ALA A 765 9.62 38.91 -18.52
CA ALA A 765 10.88 39.64 -18.74
C ALA A 765 10.87 41.02 -18.07
N ASN A 766 9.68 41.58 -17.88
CA ASN A 766 9.45 42.86 -17.23
C ASN A 766 8.12 42.82 -16.45
N LEU A 767 7.88 43.87 -15.65
CA LEU A 767 6.70 43.96 -14.80
C LEU A 767 5.41 44.04 -15.62
N ALA A 768 5.41 44.75 -16.75
CA ALA A 768 4.21 44.90 -17.59
C ALA A 768 3.76 43.55 -18.19
N GLU A 769 4.69 42.72 -18.64
CA GLU A 769 4.38 41.36 -19.09
C GLU A 769 3.82 40.49 -17.95
N ALA A 770 4.42 40.57 -16.76
CA ALA A 770 3.95 39.81 -15.60
C ALA A 770 2.56 40.26 -15.15
N GLU A 771 2.29 41.57 -15.14
CA GLU A 771 0.96 42.15 -14.87
C GLU A 771 -0.07 41.71 -15.90
N ALA A 772 0.30 41.71 -17.19
CA ALA A 772 -0.57 41.24 -18.25
C ALA A 772 -0.91 39.75 -18.09
N LEU A 773 0.06 38.88 -17.80
CA LEU A 773 -0.18 37.46 -17.53
C LEU A 773 -1.06 37.24 -16.30
N ALA A 774 -0.82 38.00 -15.23
CA ALA A 774 -1.65 37.91 -14.03
C ALA A 774 -3.09 38.33 -14.31
N ALA A 775 -3.30 39.43 -15.05
CA ALA A 775 -4.62 39.88 -15.47
C ALA A 775 -5.32 38.86 -16.39
N GLU A 776 -4.56 38.16 -17.24
CA GLU A 776 -5.07 37.17 -18.18
C GLU A 776 -5.50 35.86 -17.49
N ALA A 777 -4.68 35.33 -16.57
CA ALA A 777 -4.88 33.97 -16.04
C ALA A 777 -4.28 33.72 -14.65
N ASN A 778 -4.47 34.64 -13.68
CA ASN A 778 -3.94 34.51 -12.32
C ASN A 778 -4.17 33.13 -11.66
N GLU A 779 -5.36 32.56 -11.82
CA GLU A 779 -5.77 31.30 -11.19
C GLU A 779 -5.20 30.06 -11.89
N ARG A 780 -4.53 30.21 -13.04
CA ARG A 780 -4.00 29.10 -13.85
C ARG A 780 -2.48 29.12 -13.96
N ILE A 781 -1.83 30.07 -13.28
CA ILE A 781 -0.39 30.26 -13.28
C ILE A 781 0.13 30.15 -11.85
N THR A 782 0.99 29.16 -11.63
CA THR A 782 1.78 29.00 -10.41
C THR A 782 3.18 29.55 -10.64
N VAL A 783 3.64 30.47 -9.80
CA VAL A 783 5.02 30.99 -9.88
C VAL A 783 5.94 30.16 -9.00
N ALA A 784 7.15 29.82 -9.49
CA ALA A 784 8.07 28.91 -8.82
C ALA A 784 8.80 29.49 -7.59
N GLN A 785 8.08 30.13 -6.66
CA GLN A 785 8.60 30.64 -5.38
C GLN A 785 8.72 29.50 -4.36
N GLN A 786 9.67 28.60 -4.57
CA GLN A 786 9.85 27.38 -3.77
C GLN A 786 10.03 27.61 -2.26
N LEU A 787 10.48 28.80 -1.81
CA LEU A 787 10.61 29.12 -0.39
C LEU A 787 9.25 29.16 0.33
N ARG A 788 8.14 29.50 -0.36
CA ARG A 788 6.76 29.45 0.18
C ARG A 788 6.34 28.05 0.64
N THR A 789 7.05 27.03 0.16
CA THR A 789 6.85 25.62 0.48
C THR A 789 8.02 25.02 1.27
N ALA A 790 8.91 25.86 1.81
CA ALA A 790 9.90 25.40 2.77
C ALA A 790 9.20 25.05 4.10
N GLY A 791 9.48 23.86 4.65
CA GLY A 791 8.75 23.36 5.82
C GLY A 791 8.74 24.32 7.00
N GLY A 792 9.88 24.98 7.28
CA GLY A 792 9.95 25.97 8.35
C GLY A 792 9.19 27.27 8.08
N LEU A 793 9.11 27.71 6.82
CA LEU A 793 8.29 28.87 6.47
C LEU A 793 6.80 28.53 6.48
N GLU A 794 6.39 27.37 5.97
CA GLU A 794 4.99 26.91 6.01
C GLU A 794 4.46 26.83 7.45
N GLU A 795 5.31 26.40 8.36
CA GLU A 795 5.01 26.38 9.79
C GLU A 795 4.78 27.78 10.37
N ILE A 796 5.61 28.77 10.02
CA ILE A 796 5.39 30.17 10.40
C ILE A 796 4.08 30.68 9.80
N LEU A 797 3.88 30.48 8.50
CA LEU A 797 2.67 30.95 7.79
C LEU A 797 1.39 30.31 8.34
N THR A 798 1.47 29.08 8.85
CA THR A 798 0.33 28.40 9.50
C THR A 798 -0.08 29.09 10.79
N VAL A 799 0.89 29.52 11.62
CA VAL A 799 0.61 30.29 12.84
C VAL A 799 0.03 31.66 12.49
N LEU A 800 0.49 32.26 11.38
CA LEU A 800 0.07 33.58 10.92
C LEU A 800 -1.21 33.55 10.06
N ALA A 801 -1.88 32.41 9.87
CA ALA A 801 -2.92 32.26 8.86
C ALA A 801 -4.09 33.26 9.01
N ASP A 802 -4.54 33.51 10.24
CA ASP A 802 -5.69 34.39 10.51
C ASP A 802 -5.33 35.88 10.49
N GLN A 803 -4.03 36.22 10.57
CA GLN A 803 -3.46 37.58 10.52
C GLN A 803 -4.15 38.61 11.44
N LYS A 804 -4.84 38.16 12.48
CA LYS A 804 -5.70 38.96 13.36
C LYS A 804 -5.47 38.59 14.82
N GLY A 805 -5.92 39.48 15.71
CA GLY A 805 -5.87 39.25 17.15
C GLY A 805 -4.43 39.04 17.67
N PRO A 806 -4.18 38.05 18.54
CA PRO A 806 -2.88 37.83 19.17
C PRO A 806 -1.78 37.38 18.19
N ASP A 807 -2.14 36.67 17.12
CA ASP A 807 -1.20 36.13 16.12
C ASP A 807 -0.78 37.15 15.05
N ARG A 808 -1.31 38.39 15.10
CA ARG A 808 -0.98 39.43 14.14
C ARG A 808 0.50 39.82 14.22
N PRO A 809 1.26 39.81 13.10
CA PRO A 809 2.65 40.28 13.10
C PRO A 809 2.73 41.80 13.29
N LEU A 810 3.71 42.25 14.08
CA LEU A 810 4.02 43.67 14.33
C LEU A 810 5.36 44.06 13.71
N GLU A 811 6.35 43.17 13.76
CA GLU A 811 7.67 43.36 13.17
C GLU A 811 8.07 42.08 12.47
N ILE A 812 8.63 42.22 11.27
CA ILE A 812 9.10 41.10 10.44
C ILE A 812 10.53 41.39 10.00
N GLU A 813 11.41 40.41 10.17
CA GLU A 813 12.78 40.47 9.67
C GLU A 813 13.03 39.29 8.73
N VAL A 814 13.47 39.58 7.50
CA VAL A 814 13.96 38.58 6.55
C VAL A 814 15.45 38.84 6.35
N VAL A 815 16.30 38.02 6.93
CA VAL A 815 17.76 38.21 6.94
C VAL A 815 18.42 37.13 6.11
N HIS A 816 19.18 37.53 5.10
CA HIS A 816 20.02 36.65 4.30
C HIS A 816 21.49 36.95 4.61
N ARG A 817 22.14 36.01 5.30
CA ARG A 817 23.58 36.03 5.56
C ARG A 817 24.29 35.28 4.44
N ALA A 818 25.30 35.90 3.88
CA ALA A 818 26.10 35.36 2.81
C ALA A 818 27.59 35.52 3.12
N THR A 819 28.37 34.45 2.95
CA THR A 819 29.83 34.55 2.97
C THR A 819 30.32 35.38 1.78
N ALA A 820 31.57 35.85 1.84
CA ALA A 820 32.16 36.67 0.78
C ALA A 820 32.22 35.98 -0.59
N THR A 821 32.21 34.64 -0.62
CA THR A 821 32.27 33.81 -1.84
C THR A 821 30.90 33.29 -2.28
N SER A 822 29.86 33.49 -1.48
CA SER A 822 28.53 32.95 -1.76
C SER A 822 27.84 33.67 -2.93
N PRO A 823 27.03 32.98 -3.74
CA PRO A 823 26.34 33.58 -4.87
C PRO A 823 25.53 34.83 -4.50
N ALA A 824 24.84 34.85 -3.35
CA ALA A 824 24.09 36.02 -2.88
C ALA A 824 24.98 37.25 -2.67
N SER A 825 26.22 37.06 -2.19
CA SER A 825 27.19 38.13 -2.02
C SER A 825 27.77 38.64 -3.34
N LEU A 826 27.87 37.77 -4.35
CA LEU A 826 28.23 38.18 -5.71
C LEU A 826 27.05 38.85 -6.44
N HIS A 827 25.83 38.38 -6.19
CA HIS A 827 24.62 38.90 -6.81
C HIS A 827 24.34 40.34 -6.42
N ALA A 828 24.67 40.73 -5.19
CA ALA A 828 24.49 42.11 -4.70
C ALA A 828 25.29 43.18 -5.48
N TRP A 829 26.22 42.78 -6.34
CA TRP A 829 27.04 43.66 -7.16
C TRP A 829 26.39 43.98 -8.50
N SER A 830 25.53 43.09 -8.98
CA SER A 830 24.88 43.21 -10.27
C SER A 830 23.44 43.58 -10.04
N ARG A 831 22.99 44.67 -10.69
CA ARG A 831 21.59 45.08 -10.68
C ARG A 831 20.66 43.91 -10.99
N THR A 832 20.96 43.13 -12.03
CA THR A 832 20.15 42.00 -12.49
C THR A 832 20.15 40.83 -11.50
N ALA A 833 21.32 40.46 -10.98
CA ALA A 833 21.41 39.32 -10.07
C ALA A 833 20.82 39.64 -8.67
N LEU A 834 20.98 40.89 -8.20
CA LEU A 834 20.34 41.36 -6.98
C LEU A 834 18.82 41.42 -7.14
N TYR A 835 18.32 41.88 -8.29
CA TYR A 835 16.89 41.85 -8.59
C TYR A 835 16.31 40.44 -8.46
N GLU A 836 16.98 39.43 -9.02
CA GLU A 836 16.55 38.02 -8.89
C GLU A 836 16.59 37.50 -7.44
N LEU A 837 17.57 37.91 -6.64
CA LEU A 837 17.63 37.56 -5.22
C LEU A 837 16.48 38.21 -4.44
N LEU A 838 16.19 39.49 -4.72
CA LEU A 838 15.14 40.26 -4.05
C LEU A 838 13.74 39.75 -4.39
N ILE A 839 13.53 39.12 -5.56
CA ILE A 839 12.27 38.44 -5.89
C ILE A 839 11.96 37.33 -4.88
N HIS A 840 12.97 36.55 -4.45
CA HIS A 840 12.77 35.50 -3.44
C HIS A 840 12.46 36.07 -2.06
N LEU A 841 13.28 37.03 -1.61
CA LEU A 841 13.15 37.59 -0.26
C LEU A 841 11.91 38.48 -0.13
N GLY A 842 11.57 39.21 -1.19
CA GLY A 842 10.37 40.03 -1.28
C GLY A 842 9.09 39.21 -1.23
N ASP A 843 9.03 38.07 -1.92
CA ASP A 843 7.90 37.14 -1.81
C ASP A 843 7.74 36.60 -0.38
N VAL A 844 8.83 36.18 0.26
CA VAL A 844 8.80 35.76 1.67
C VAL A 844 8.32 36.89 2.59
N ALA A 845 8.77 38.13 2.35
CA ALA A 845 8.32 39.29 3.11
C ALA A 845 6.82 39.55 2.96
N HIS A 846 6.29 39.53 1.72
CA HIS A 846 4.85 39.64 1.46
C HIS A 846 4.07 38.50 2.12
N ALA A 847 4.57 37.27 2.02
CA ALA A 847 3.95 36.09 2.59
C ALA A 847 3.71 36.20 4.10
N VAL A 848 4.74 36.62 4.83
CA VAL A 848 4.72 36.71 6.30
C VAL A 848 3.95 37.95 6.75
N ALA A 849 4.02 39.05 5.99
CA ALA A 849 3.25 40.25 6.28
C ALA A 849 1.75 40.07 6.02
N GLY A 850 1.39 39.22 5.05
CA GLY A 850 0.01 38.98 4.67
C GLY A 850 -0.60 40.03 3.73
N GLU A 851 0.22 40.95 3.23
CA GLU A 851 -0.23 42.11 2.48
C GLU A 851 0.83 42.67 1.53
N ASP A 852 0.40 43.63 0.71
CA ASP A 852 1.23 44.29 -0.27
C ASP A 852 2.14 45.34 0.40
N LEU A 853 3.44 45.05 0.40
CA LEU A 853 4.50 45.90 0.89
C LEU A 853 4.99 46.89 -0.18
N ARG A 854 5.43 48.06 0.27
CA ARG A 854 6.13 49.08 -0.54
C ARG A 854 7.43 49.47 0.15
N ILE A 855 8.47 49.73 -0.62
CA ILE A 855 9.76 50.18 -0.06
C ILE A 855 9.63 51.60 0.49
N ARG A 856 9.98 51.77 1.76
CA ARG A 856 10.00 53.08 2.46
C ARG A 856 11.40 53.66 2.56
N LYS A 857 12.40 52.79 2.75
CA LYS A 857 13.79 53.19 2.86
C LYS A 857 14.68 52.05 2.40
N ALA A 858 15.73 52.39 1.67
CA ALA A 858 16.80 51.47 1.31
C ALA A 858 18.14 52.07 1.70
N THR A 859 19.06 51.25 2.20
CA THR A 859 20.43 51.67 2.51
C THR A 859 21.39 50.58 2.11
N ALA A 860 22.49 50.94 1.46
CA ALA A 860 23.64 50.08 1.23
C ALA A 860 24.84 50.65 1.98
N LYS A 861 25.61 49.79 2.67
CA LYS A 861 26.87 50.14 3.34
C LYS A 861 27.99 49.25 2.81
N GLY A 862 29.17 49.83 2.59
CA GLY A 862 30.39 49.14 2.15
C GLY A 862 31.19 49.96 1.12
N GLY A 863 32.50 49.74 1.06
CA GLY A 863 33.43 50.49 0.20
C GLY A 863 33.47 49.98 -1.24
N GLY A 864 32.48 50.34 -2.06
CA GLY A 864 32.38 49.93 -3.47
C GLY A 864 31.71 48.56 -3.69
N ARG A 865 31.76 47.66 -2.70
CA ARG A 865 30.93 46.45 -2.58
C ARG A 865 29.96 46.63 -1.40
N PRO A 866 28.64 46.39 -1.57
CA PRO A 866 27.74 46.36 -0.42
C PRO A 866 28.10 45.19 0.53
N GLU A 867 28.49 45.52 1.76
CA GLU A 867 28.65 44.57 2.87
C GLU A 867 27.32 44.36 3.61
N ARG A 868 26.46 45.37 3.58
CA ARG A 868 25.11 45.30 4.14
C ARG A 868 24.13 46.06 3.26
N VAL A 869 23.02 45.41 2.94
CA VAL A 869 21.85 46.05 2.32
C VAL A 869 20.68 45.91 3.27
N THR A 870 20.02 47.02 3.59
CA THR A 870 18.83 47.03 4.44
C THR A 870 17.70 47.72 3.71
N LEU A 871 16.58 47.02 3.56
CA LEU A 871 15.35 47.52 2.98
C LEU A 871 14.29 47.54 4.07
N ARG A 872 13.66 48.69 4.28
CA ARG A 872 12.48 48.83 5.12
C ARG A 872 11.25 48.96 4.24
N ALA A 873 10.29 48.09 4.47
CA ALA A 873 9.05 48.03 3.73
C ALA A 873 7.86 48.04 4.69
N ARG A 874 6.73 48.56 4.20
CA ARG A 874 5.45 48.59 4.93
C ARG A 874 4.32 48.65 3.91
N GLY A 875 3.14 48.13 4.22
CA GLY A 875 2.00 48.27 3.31
C GLY A 875 1.33 49.66 3.35
N ALA A 876 0.04 49.70 2.97
CA ALA A 876 -0.80 50.90 2.95
C ALA A 876 -1.72 51.18 4.16
N GLY A 877 -2.15 50.16 4.93
CA GLY A 877 -3.09 50.24 6.05
C GLY A 877 -2.50 50.68 7.41
N PRO A 878 -3.37 51.00 8.39
CA PRO A 878 -2.96 51.60 9.66
C PRO A 878 -2.38 50.62 10.70
N SER A 879 -2.64 49.31 10.58
CA SER A 879 -2.30 48.27 11.57
C SER A 879 -1.21 47.31 11.09
N GLN A 880 -0.33 47.77 10.23
CA GLN A 880 0.59 46.93 9.45
C GLN A 880 1.96 46.74 10.10
N PRO A 881 2.58 45.56 9.91
CA PRO A 881 3.92 45.28 10.43
C PRO A 881 4.99 46.13 9.77
N ASP A 882 5.99 46.51 10.56
CA ASP A 882 7.24 47.03 10.02
C ASP A 882 8.09 45.86 9.51
N VAL A 883 8.44 45.89 8.22
CA VAL A 883 9.18 44.80 7.58
C VAL A 883 10.58 45.26 7.24
N THR A 884 11.59 44.48 7.66
CA THR A 884 12.99 44.69 7.30
C THR A 884 13.50 43.50 6.52
N ILE A 885 14.02 43.74 5.32
CA ILE A 885 14.79 42.76 4.54
C ILE A 885 16.26 43.16 4.63
N GLU A 886 17.10 42.30 5.16
CA GLU A 886 18.52 42.57 5.38
C GLU A 886 19.39 41.53 4.66
N LEU A 887 20.32 42.02 3.84
CA LEU A 887 21.39 41.22 3.27
C LEU A 887 22.68 41.54 4.02
N LEU A 888 23.29 40.53 4.63
CA LEU A 888 24.56 40.62 5.34
C LEU A 888 25.61 39.86 4.53
N LEU A 889 26.50 40.60 3.87
CA LEU A 889 27.25 40.16 2.69
C LEU A 889 28.76 40.08 2.95
N ALA A 890 29.17 39.55 4.09
CA ALA A 890 30.57 39.19 4.41
C ALA A 890 30.61 38.34 5.70
N GLU A 891 29.60 37.49 5.88
CA GLU A 891 29.40 36.78 7.13
C GLU A 891 30.25 35.50 7.20
N ALA A 892 30.42 34.96 8.40
CA ALA A 892 31.19 33.73 8.61
C ALA A 892 30.51 32.47 8.03
N ALA A 893 29.19 32.50 7.82
CA ALA A 893 28.41 31.38 7.29
C ALA A 893 27.15 31.86 6.57
N ASP A 894 26.69 31.05 5.60
CA ASP A 894 25.43 31.29 4.90
C ASP A 894 24.22 30.92 5.76
N ALA A 895 23.23 31.80 5.81
CA ALA A 895 21.95 31.53 6.46
C ALA A 895 20.80 32.35 5.87
N LEU A 896 19.60 31.78 5.88
CA LEU A 896 18.36 32.51 5.68
C LEU A 896 17.55 32.45 6.98
N GLU A 897 17.15 33.61 7.47
CA GLU A 897 16.38 33.76 8.69
C GLU A 897 15.10 34.54 8.42
N VAL A 898 13.97 34.06 8.92
CA VAL A 898 12.68 34.75 8.89
C VAL A 898 12.20 34.87 10.32
N ARG A 899 11.94 36.07 10.80
CA ARG A 899 11.52 36.33 12.18
C ARG A 899 10.28 37.19 12.18
N ALA A 900 9.36 36.90 13.09
CA ALA A 900 8.15 37.69 13.29
C ALA A 900 7.88 37.87 14.79
N ARG A 901 7.63 39.12 15.20
CA ARG A 901 7.13 39.45 16.55
C ARG A 901 5.63 39.69 16.47
N LEU A 902 4.86 39.00 17.30
CA LEU A 902 3.40 39.04 17.27
C LEU A 902 2.84 40.04 18.29
N ALA A 903 1.55 40.34 18.16
CA ALA A 903 0.85 41.31 18.99
C ALA A 903 0.77 40.90 20.47
N ASP A 904 0.75 39.60 20.77
CA ASP A 904 0.75 39.07 22.13
C ASP A 904 2.16 38.93 22.76
N GLY A 905 3.20 39.36 22.05
CA GLY A 905 4.59 39.31 22.52
C GLY A 905 5.36 38.05 22.11
N ARG A 906 4.72 37.05 21.51
CA ARG A 906 5.42 35.88 20.95
C ARG A 906 6.40 36.28 19.87
N ARG A 907 7.50 35.52 19.76
CA ARG A 907 8.46 35.61 18.65
C ARG A 907 8.55 34.27 17.94
N LEU A 908 8.33 34.31 16.63
CA LEU A 908 8.52 33.19 15.72
C LEU A 908 9.83 33.41 14.95
N SER A 909 10.65 32.38 14.81
CA SER A 909 11.81 32.42 13.93
C SER A 909 11.93 31.13 13.14
N TRP A 910 12.38 31.25 11.90
CA TRP A 910 12.84 30.15 11.07
C TRP A 910 14.26 30.45 10.64
N ILE A 911 15.18 29.53 10.88
CA ILE A 911 16.61 29.67 10.60
C ILE A 911 17.06 28.48 9.78
N ARG A 912 17.55 28.75 8.57
CA ARG A 912 18.15 27.76 7.68
C ARG A 912 19.61 28.12 7.42
N SER A 913 20.53 27.25 7.81
CA SER A 913 21.97 27.35 7.54
C SER A 913 22.54 25.97 7.19
N GLU A 914 23.84 25.88 6.92
CA GLU A 914 24.50 24.58 6.75
C GLU A 914 24.27 23.67 7.97
N GLY A 915 23.77 22.45 7.74
CA GLY A 915 23.46 21.46 8.77
C GLY A 915 22.28 21.80 9.71
N ARG A 916 21.64 22.97 9.59
CA ARG A 916 20.57 23.44 10.48
C ARG A 916 19.38 23.99 9.69
N ASP A 917 18.20 23.51 10.03
CA ASP A 917 16.91 24.05 9.59
C ASP A 917 16.01 23.94 10.83
N LEU A 918 15.61 25.07 11.41
CA LEU A 918 14.99 25.13 12.74
C LEU A 918 13.87 26.16 12.75
N VAL A 919 12.76 25.83 13.41
CA VAL A 919 11.72 26.79 13.78
C VAL A 919 11.73 26.97 15.29
N GLU A 920 11.72 28.22 15.74
CA GLU A 920 11.70 28.56 17.16
C GLU A 920 10.49 29.42 17.49
N VAL A 921 9.89 29.14 18.64
CA VAL A 921 8.80 29.91 19.22
C VAL A 921 9.25 30.33 20.62
N SER A 922 9.33 31.63 20.86
CA SER A 922 9.67 32.19 22.16
C SER A 922 8.49 32.97 22.72
N ASP A 923 8.11 32.66 23.96
CA ASP A 923 7.02 33.30 24.70
C ASP A 923 7.38 33.46 26.19
N ALA A 924 6.42 33.90 27.01
CA ALA A 924 6.61 34.09 28.45
C ALA A 924 6.96 32.78 29.20
N GLY A 925 6.63 31.61 28.63
CA GLY A 925 6.94 30.28 29.17
C GLY A 925 8.29 29.72 28.69
N GLY A 926 9.05 30.47 27.89
CA GLY A 926 10.39 30.10 27.45
C GLY A 926 10.51 29.88 25.93
N LYS A 927 11.67 29.38 25.51
CA LYS A 927 12.01 29.14 24.11
C LYS A 927 11.82 27.67 23.75
N ARG A 928 11.05 27.40 22.70
CA ARG A 928 10.82 26.06 22.14
C ARG A 928 11.39 26.01 20.72
N THR A 929 12.13 24.96 20.40
CA THR A 929 12.76 24.76 19.08
C THR A 929 12.34 23.43 18.50
N ARG A 930 12.06 23.39 17.19
CA ARG A 930 11.78 22.18 16.43
C ARG A 930 12.51 22.17 15.09
N THR A 931 12.72 20.98 14.55
CA THR A 931 13.33 20.78 13.22
C THR A 931 12.21 20.50 12.21
N PRO A 932 11.90 21.41 11.26
CA PRO A 932 10.94 21.14 10.20
C PRO A 932 11.47 20.07 9.22
N PRO A 933 10.59 19.47 8.40
CA PRO A 933 11.01 18.57 7.33
C PRO A 933 12.06 19.20 6.41
N ARG A 934 13.27 18.64 6.37
CA ARG A 934 14.42 19.18 5.63
C ARG A 934 14.40 18.79 4.16
N GLY A 935 14.83 19.71 3.29
CA GLY A 935 14.99 19.49 1.85
C GLY A 935 13.66 19.28 1.11
N GLY A 936 13.71 19.19 -0.22
CA GLY A 936 12.53 18.89 -1.04
C GLY A 936 11.57 20.08 -1.28
N ASP A 937 12.00 21.33 -1.06
CA ASP A 937 11.17 22.53 -1.31
C ASP A 937 10.57 22.53 -2.73
N LEU A 938 11.37 22.16 -3.73
CA LEU A 938 10.93 22.07 -5.13
C LEU A 938 9.88 20.96 -5.34
N ALA A 939 10.04 19.82 -4.66
CA ALA A 939 9.07 18.72 -4.71
C ALA A 939 7.76 19.11 -3.99
N ARG A 940 7.83 19.84 -2.87
CA ARG A 940 6.64 20.37 -2.17
C ARG A 940 5.89 21.41 -3.01
N LEU A 941 6.61 22.29 -3.71
CA LEU A 941 6.03 23.21 -4.68
C LEU A 941 5.29 22.45 -5.80
N LEU A 942 5.90 21.38 -6.33
CA LEU A 942 5.25 20.53 -7.34
C LEU A 942 4.00 19.84 -6.78
N VAL A 943 4.01 19.36 -5.54
CA VAL A 943 2.81 18.81 -4.90
C VAL A 943 1.69 19.88 -4.82
N ALA A 944 2.00 21.09 -4.39
CA ALA A 944 1.03 22.19 -4.35
C ALA A 944 0.48 22.54 -5.75
N PHE A 945 1.33 22.53 -6.77
CA PHE A 945 0.92 22.74 -8.15
C PHE A 945 0.01 21.61 -8.67
N ARG A 946 0.34 20.35 -8.38
CA ARG A 946 -0.52 19.20 -8.73
C ARG A 946 -1.92 19.38 -8.15
N GLU A 947 -2.00 19.79 -6.89
CA GLU A 947 -3.26 19.99 -6.21
C GLU A 947 -4.10 21.11 -6.82
N SER A 948 -3.49 22.24 -7.21
CA SER A 948 -4.22 23.31 -7.91
C SER A 948 -4.71 22.86 -9.28
N VAL A 949 -3.90 22.10 -10.03
CA VAL A 949 -4.31 21.53 -11.33
C VAL A 949 -5.49 20.57 -11.18
N VAL A 950 -5.46 19.69 -10.17
CA VAL A 950 -6.48 18.66 -9.95
C VAL A 950 -7.80 19.27 -9.44
N ARG A 951 -7.72 20.23 -8.51
CA ARG A 951 -8.93 20.82 -7.90
C ARG A 951 -9.51 21.94 -8.77
N GLY A 952 -8.70 22.57 -9.62
CA GLY A 952 -9.09 23.79 -10.32
C GLY A 952 -9.13 25.02 -9.42
N ASP A 953 -8.51 24.95 -8.24
CA ASP A 953 -8.47 26.03 -7.25
C ASP A 953 -7.29 27.00 -7.52
N ARG A 954 -7.37 28.20 -6.94
CA ARG A 954 -6.30 29.21 -7.00
C ARG A 954 -4.96 28.61 -6.52
N PRO A 955 -3.86 28.79 -7.28
CA PRO A 955 -2.53 28.36 -6.88
C PRO A 955 -2.09 28.93 -5.53
N LYS A 956 -1.31 28.13 -4.78
CA LYS A 956 -0.68 28.56 -3.51
C LYS A 956 0.25 29.77 -3.70
N VAL A 957 0.86 29.89 -4.88
CA VAL A 957 1.67 31.04 -5.30
C VAL A 957 1.18 31.44 -6.71
N SER A 958 0.30 32.42 -6.79
CA SER A 958 -0.35 32.81 -8.04
C SER A 958 0.49 33.80 -8.86
N ALA A 959 0.06 34.13 -10.07
CA ALA A 959 0.72 35.14 -10.90
C ALA A 959 0.83 36.50 -10.19
N GLU A 960 -0.22 36.92 -9.49
CA GLU A 960 -0.23 38.13 -8.66
C GLU A 960 0.86 38.13 -7.58
N ASP A 961 1.15 36.99 -6.94
CA ASP A 961 2.26 36.87 -5.99
C ASP A 961 3.61 37.15 -6.69
N GLY A 962 3.79 36.59 -7.89
CA GLY A 962 4.94 36.87 -8.74
C GLY A 962 5.07 38.34 -9.12
N VAL A 963 3.97 38.98 -9.52
CA VAL A 963 3.93 40.42 -9.84
C VAL A 963 4.31 41.27 -8.62
N ARG A 964 3.77 40.96 -7.44
CA ARG A 964 4.07 41.67 -6.19
C ARG A 964 5.56 41.57 -5.85
N ALA A 965 6.11 40.36 -5.89
CA ALA A 965 7.54 40.14 -5.67
C ALA A 965 8.42 40.89 -6.68
N MET A 966 8.07 40.85 -7.98
CA MET A 966 8.77 41.59 -9.04
C MET A 966 8.70 43.10 -8.85
N ARG A 967 7.55 43.63 -8.41
CA ARG A 967 7.34 45.06 -8.14
C ARG A 967 8.18 45.52 -6.95
N LEU A 968 8.12 44.79 -5.83
CA LEU A 968 8.89 45.13 -4.63
C LEU A 968 10.40 45.08 -4.91
N ALA A 969 10.86 44.08 -5.67
CA ALA A 969 12.26 43.98 -6.09
C ALA A 969 12.67 45.18 -6.99
N ALA A 970 11.80 45.62 -7.90
CA ALA A 970 12.08 46.78 -8.74
C ALA A 970 12.17 48.07 -7.92
N GLU A 971 11.21 48.27 -7.01
CA GLU A 971 11.22 49.40 -6.07
C GLU A 971 12.47 49.42 -5.19
N ALA A 972 12.90 48.24 -4.74
CA ALA A 972 14.10 48.10 -3.92
C ALA A 972 15.37 48.49 -4.69
N ILE A 973 15.50 48.04 -5.94
CA ILE A 973 16.62 48.45 -6.81
C ILE A 973 16.62 49.97 -7.01
N THR A 974 15.49 50.56 -7.39
CA THR A 974 15.39 52.02 -7.59
C THR A 974 15.70 52.79 -6.31
N ALA A 975 15.22 52.33 -5.16
CA ALA A 975 15.50 52.96 -3.87
C ALA A 975 16.98 52.84 -3.47
N LEU A 976 17.64 51.72 -3.79
CA LEU A 976 19.07 51.52 -3.55
C LEU A 976 19.92 52.43 -4.44
N GLU A 977 19.54 52.59 -5.72
CA GLU A 977 20.19 53.52 -6.65
C GLU A 977 20.09 54.96 -6.16
N ALA A 978 18.89 55.37 -5.74
CA ALA A 978 18.67 56.69 -5.15
C ALA A 978 19.45 56.90 -3.84
N ALA A 979 19.73 55.82 -3.11
CA ALA A 979 20.58 55.83 -1.92
C ALA A 979 22.09 55.74 -2.21
N GLY A 980 22.50 55.77 -3.49
CA GLY A 980 23.90 55.75 -3.91
C GLY A 980 24.56 54.37 -3.85
N ALA A 981 23.80 53.28 -3.88
CA ALA A 981 24.36 51.93 -3.96
C ALA A 981 25.16 51.76 -5.27
N PRO A 982 26.39 51.21 -5.21
CA PRO A 982 27.22 51.05 -6.39
C PRO A 982 26.72 49.87 -7.24
N PHE A 983 26.13 50.18 -8.40
CA PHE A 983 25.88 49.21 -9.46
C PHE A 983 26.86 49.51 -10.62
N ASP A 984 27.80 48.59 -10.87
CA ASP A 984 28.79 48.51 -11.97
C ASP A 984 30.09 49.35 -11.99
N ARG A 985 31.17 48.69 -12.47
CA ARG A 985 31.99 49.12 -13.63
C ARG A 985 32.64 47.96 -14.42
N ALA A 986 32.25 47.83 -15.70
CA ALA A 986 33.03 47.71 -16.96
C ALA A 986 34.15 46.67 -17.22
N ALA A 987 34.59 45.82 -16.28
CA ALA A 987 35.56 44.76 -16.59
C ALA A 987 34.88 43.38 -16.71
N GLU A 988 34.47 43.07 -17.94
CA GLU A 988 33.82 41.84 -18.43
C GLU A 988 34.47 40.50 -17.94
N PRO A 989 33.75 39.36 -18.01
CA PRO A 989 33.49 38.72 -19.29
C PRO A 989 32.01 38.54 -19.63
N LYS A 990 31.69 38.84 -20.91
CA LYS A 990 30.60 38.22 -21.69
C LYS A 990 30.76 36.70 -21.76
N ARG A 991 30.70 35.97 -20.65
CA ARG A 991 30.58 34.49 -20.62
C ARG A 991 29.93 34.04 -19.32
N VAL A 992 28.61 34.06 -19.28
CA VAL A 992 27.85 33.03 -18.53
C VAL A 992 27.11 32.16 -19.54
N ALA A 993 27.85 31.67 -20.53
CA ALA A 993 27.51 30.47 -21.28
C ALA A 993 28.70 29.53 -21.12
N SER A 994 28.42 28.30 -20.66
CA SER A 994 29.27 27.10 -20.71
C SER A 994 30.76 27.26 -20.36
N VAL A 995 31.19 26.56 -19.31
CA VAL A 995 32.52 25.93 -19.35
C VAL A 995 32.31 24.47 -19.74
N PRO A 996 32.69 24.06 -20.97
CA PRO A 996 32.90 22.67 -21.31
C PRO A 996 34.19 22.16 -20.68
N LEU A 997 34.21 20.83 -20.49
CA LEU A 997 35.40 20.00 -20.48
C LEU A 997 36.56 20.62 -21.29
N ARG A 998 37.60 21.07 -20.59
CA ARG A 998 38.99 21.05 -21.04
C ARG A 998 39.86 21.30 -19.83
N ASP A 999 40.40 20.19 -19.35
CA ASP A 999 41.70 20.11 -18.68
C ASP A 999 41.75 20.45 -17.20
N ARG A 1000 41.41 19.43 -16.40
CA ARG A 1000 42.03 19.01 -15.11
C ARG A 1000 41.15 17.91 -14.50
N VAL A 1001 41.54 16.64 -14.31
CA VAL A 1001 42.83 15.94 -14.34
C VAL A 1001 42.50 14.44 -14.44
N GLY A 1002 43.08 13.72 -15.40
CA GLY A 1002 43.20 12.24 -15.41
C GLY A 1002 42.10 11.48 -16.10
#